data_AF-V9G8Q1-F1
#
_entry.id   AF-V9G8Q1-F1
#
_cell.length_a   1.000
_cell.length_b   1.000
_cell.length_c   1.000
_cell.angle_alpha   90.00
_cell.angle_beta   90.00
_cell.angle_gamma   90.00
#
_symmetry.space_group_name_H-M   'P 1'
#
loop_
_entity.id
_entity.type
_entity.pdbx_description
1 polymer ?
#
loop_
_entity_poly.entity_id
_entity_poly.type
_entity_poly.pdbx_seq_one_letter_code
_entity_poly.pdbx_strand_id
1 'polypeptide(L)'
;MRLVSIIPIMTSDSQEGFVVTPSNGRNAFDGNIQSPYRSAITPTLPGYLTITFPRKFYVSRYEIVLGHYDALSPSITSMNTWDFEGLVNGSWIILHSGSNPSAKNNLTFNITPTLVEAIRIKCKTKHGNNSWGVDELIVYQAVYDEKTLVFHEGVYKTYLFSSWEVLGTSVSESDYLSNGMDDISIIPEQAWVTLTGDVELCHWTESPYRTEALFNVETTFFTIAEEWENQTIQIIEYTDDPNQMESSIMMETEPFGFYDEFKDTMDVLYYTDDPRKTSAELELKANYSPLDELDGDFDIVTWTDQEDLDELHFNMTASPLSQLIIQDEDFQIYGDLQSIIINKISQEGTIKLLLSFDEGRTWEYFKFNTWRLTDVSNMEMVRRHAMDIGSLNNITEEDFSSKGNKIRVAYYIDDNIHWNQHTQVDNIKIVSNAPVDDAKFSSAEFYLLNTLATLQLTVGGNKLMGQLDDPDKGKVQYRVILNNKPYYPSNGSFTPLTPAPLDINLNISEREILFGQNNSLTVEFQDGWGQQDSWTTTFLGTYSGLMFMDENGQYYSDSFGGLLKHLDFDIVVAGQTTDYQKVIVKNQLGQVVQNLLLEVAKDKLPSGVTIELSYTDPFIAEDYLLFNKLINPNDELVFYVRIATAITAPPAPNGQFEIRAKVDPV
;
A
#
# COMPACT_ATOMS: atom_id res chain seq x y z
N MET A 1 -20.81 40.55 -7.11
CA MET A 1 -19.68 40.09 -6.29
C MET A 1 -20.05 40.25 -4.83
N ARG A 2 -20.01 39.17 -4.05
CA ARG A 2 -20.23 39.19 -2.60
C ARG A 2 -18.96 38.75 -1.86
N LEU A 3 -18.61 39.48 -0.81
CA LEU A 3 -17.51 39.09 0.09
C LEU A 3 -18.07 38.25 1.22
N VAL A 4 -17.49 37.07 1.42
CA VAL A 4 -17.90 36.10 2.45
C VAL A 4 -16.70 35.80 3.32
N SER A 5 -16.89 35.81 4.66
CA SER A 5 -15.83 35.40 5.58
C SER A 5 -15.48 33.94 5.35
N ILE A 6 -14.19 33.66 5.14
CA ILE A 6 -13.67 32.29 4.96
C ILE A 6 -13.63 31.57 6.30
N ILE A 7 -13.19 32.28 7.35
CA ILE A 7 -12.94 31.71 8.66
C ILE A 7 -14.24 31.83 9.49
N PRO A 8 -14.77 30.73 10.04
CA PRO A 8 -15.91 30.79 10.96
C PRO A 8 -15.48 31.41 12.29
N ILE A 9 -16.45 31.81 13.12
CA ILE A 9 -16.14 32.25 14.49
C ILE A 9 -15.53 31.06 15.27
N MET A 10 -14.27 31.20 15.68
CA MET A 10 -13.49 30.14 16.29
C MET A 10 -13.72 30.06 17.80
N THR A 11 -14.08 28.87 18.30
CA THR A 11 -14.23 28.61 19.75
C THR A 11 -13.07 27.78 20.34
N SER A 12 -12.28 27.14 19.48
CA SER A 12 -11.08 26.35 19.79
C SER A 12 -9.95 26.65 18.79
N ASP A 13 -8.71 26.28 19.12
CA ASP A 13 -7.56 26.45 18.18
C ASP A 13 -7.63 25.46 17.00
N SER A 14 -8.57 24.51 17.01
CA SER A 14 -8.92 23.67 15.87
C SER A 14 -10.43 23.44 15.83
N GLN A 15 -11.07 23.77 14.71
CA GLN A 15 -12.53 23.69 14.50
C GLN A 15 -12.81 23.51 13.01
N GLU A 16 -13.68 22.57 12.63
CA GLU A 16 -14.12 22.38 11.22
C GLU A 16 -12.96 22.24 10.20
N GLY A 17 -11.86 21.62 10.62
CA GLY A 17 -10.64 21.46 9.79
C GLY A 17 -9.77 22.71 9.70
N PHE A 18 -10.20 23.85 10.24
CA PHE A 18 -9.32 24.99 10.50
C PHE A 18 -8.39 24.69 11.68
N VAL A 19 -7.12 25.06 11.55
CA VAL A 19 -6.10 24.87 12.59
C VAL A 19 -5.30 26.15 12.77
N VAL A 20 -5.33 26.71 13.98
CA VAL A 20 -4.66 27.96 14.33
C VAL A 20 -3.39 27.70 15.14
N THR A 21 -2.30 28.38 14.79
CA THR A 21 -1.04 28.33 15.54
C THR A 21 -0.48 29.75 15.75
N PRO A 22 0.11 30.05 16.93
CA PRO A 22 0.33 29.18 18.08
C PRO A 22 -0.94 28.97 18.93
N SER A 23 -0.85 28.16 20.00
CA SER A 23 -1.94 27.96 20.96
C SER A 23 -2.47 29.29 21.52
N ASN A 24 -3.78 29.40 21.69
CA ASN A 24 -4.53 30.64 21.95
C ASN A 24 -4.60 31.62 20.76
N GLY A 25 -4.18 31.20 19.57
CA GLY A 25 -4.33 31.99 18.35
C GLY A 25 -5.78 32.19 17.92
N ARG A 26 -6.70 31.28 18.33
CA ARG A 26 -8.14 31.38 17.99
C ARG A 26 -8.78 32.72 18.37
N ASN A 27 -8.22 33.37 19.39
CA ASN A 27 -8.66 34.66 19.90
C ASN A 27 -8.59 35.78 18.85
N ALA A 28 -7.77 35.64 17.81
CA ALA A 28 -7.81 36.57 16.69
C ALA A 28 -9.00 36.34 15.74
N PHE A 29 -9.79 35.29 15.93
CA PHE A 29 -10.83 34.83 15.01
C PHE A 29 -12.14 34.49 15.75
N ASP A 30 -12.28 34.89 17.02
CA ASP A 30 -13.41 34.53 17.88
C ASP A 30 -14.58 35.53 17.80
N GLY A 31 -14.48 36.55 16.93
CA GLY A 31 -15.47 37.59 16.76
C GLY A 31 -15.54 38.58 17.92
N ASN A 32 -14.58 38.55 18.85
CA ASN A 32 -14.58 39.33 20.07
C ASN A 32 -13.30 40.18 20.21
N ILE A 33 -13.41 41.45 19.84
CA ILE A 33 -12.34 42.47 19.96
C ILE A 33 -11.84 42.73 21.39
N GLN A 34 -12.46 42.14 22.43
CA GLN A 34 -12.02 42.19 23.82
C GLN A 34 -11.23 40.95 24.25
N SER A 35 -10.98 40.02 23.33
CA SER A 35 -10.29 38.75 23.54
C SER A 35 -9.14 38.61 22.52
N PRO A 36 -8.14 39.50 22.51
CA PRO A 36 -7.14 39.50 21.46
C PRO A 36 -6.24 38.27 21.50
N TYR A 37 -5.70 37.88 20.36
CA TYR A 37 -4.46 37.11 20.33
C TYR A 37 -3.31 38.01 20.79
N ARG A 38 -2.48 37.49 21.68
CA ARG A 38 -1.26 38.16 22.15
C ARG A 38 -0.08 37.19 22.15
N SER A 39 1.04 37.66 21.64
CA SER A 39 2.32 36.98 21.77
C SER A 39 2.78 36.93 23.24
N ALA A 40 3.87 36.19 23.49
CA ALA A 40 4.62 36.32 24.74
C ALA A 40 5.09 37.77 24.97
N ILE A 41 5.36 38.10 26.23
CA ILE A 41 6.03 39.35 26.63
C ILE A 41 7.44 39.36 26.04
N THR A 42 7.86 40.46 25.42
CA THR A 42 9.16 40.60 24.74
C THR A 42 9.44 39.50 23.71
N PRO A 43 8.57 39.34 22.70
CA PRO A 43 8.72 38.29 21.68
C PRO A 43 9.90 38.59 20.76
N THR A 44 10.55 37.53 20.26
CA THR A 44 11.47 37.64 19.11
C THR A 44 10.64 37.91 17.86
N LEU A 45 11.07 38.88 17.05
CA LEU A 45 10.45 39.20 15.77
C LEU A 45 11.31 38.67 14.60
N PRO A 46 10.71 38.18 13.51
CA PRO A 46 9.26 38.18 13.24
C PRO A 46 8.49 37.14 14.05
N GLY A 47 7.29 37.52 14.50
CA GLY A 47 6.32 36.61 15.13
C GLY A 47 5.25 36.19 14.13
N TYR A 48 4.66 35.02 14.32
CA TYR A 48 3.68 34.45 13.40
C TYR A 48 2.37 34.08 14.10
N LEU A 49 1.25 34.40 13.46
CA LEU A 49 -0.07 33.86 13.75
C LEU A 49 -0.59 33.26 12.44
N THR A 50 -0.81 31.95 12.42
CA THR A 50 -1.15 31.18 11.22
C THR A 50 -2.48 30.48 11.41
N ILE A 51 -3.28 30.41 10.35
CA ILE A 51 -4.45 29.53 10.27
C ILE A 51 -4.38 28.73 8.97
N THR A 52 -4.49 27.42 9.10
CA THR A 52 -4.57 26.49 7.96
C THR A 52 -6.03 26.21 7.66
N PHE A 53 -6.37 26.12 6.37
CA PHE A 53 -7.74 25.91 5.91
C PHE A 53 -8.03 24.42 5.63
N PRO A 54 -9.29 23.98 5.73
CA PRO A 54 -9.67 22.61 5.36
C PRO A 54 -9.58 22.32 3.85
N ARG A 55 -9.56 23.37 3.03
CA ARG A 55 -9.40 23.34 1.56
C ARG A 55 -8.84 24.68 1.08
N LYS A 56 -8.46 24.77 -0.19
CA LYS A 56 -7.98 26.03 -0.76
C LYS A 56 -9.11 27.06 -0.89
N PHE A 57 -8.81 28.33 -0.63
CA PHE A 57 -9.73 29.45 -0.79
C PHE A 57 -9.09 30.61 -1.55
N TYR A 58 -9.87 31.30 -2.40
CA TYR A 58 -9.44 32.55 -3.03
C TYR A 58 -9.56 33.70 -2.03
N VAL A 59 -8.46 34.11 -1.41
CA VAL A 59 -8.44 35.23 -0.46
C VAL A 59 -8.34 36.53 -1.24
N SER A 60 -9.31 37.44 -1.04
CA SER A 60 -9.41 38.71 -1.77
C SER A 60 -9.42 39.95 -0.88
N ARG A 61 -9.69 39.77 0.42
CA ARG A 61 -9.66 40.87 1.39
C ARG A 61 -9.37 40.34 2.78
N TYR A 62 -8.73 41.16 3.60
CA TYR A 62 -8.71 40.95 5.04
C TYR A 62 -8.97 42.25 5.81
N GLU A 63 -9.50 42.09 7.02
CA GLU A 63 -9.70 43.15 7.99
C GLU A 63 -8.92 42.80 9.25
N ILE A 64 -8.22 43.79 9.81
CA ILE A 64 -7.43 43.62 11.02
C ILE A 64 -7.76 44.71 12.04
N VAL A 65 -8.06 44.29 13.26
CA VAL A 65 -8.38 45.15 14.39
C VAL A 65 -7.20 45.13 15.36
N LEU A 66 -6.73 46.33 15.73
CA LEU A 66 -5.57 46.53 16.61
C LEU A 66 -5.88 47.53 17.73
N GLY A 67 -5.31 47.30 18.91
CA GLY A 67 -5.33 48.20 20.07
C GLY A 67 -6.70 48.39 20.74
N HIS A 68 -7.65 47.48 20.56
CA HIS A 68 -8.99 47.60 21.15
C HIS A 68 -9.13 47.00 22.54
N TYR A 69 -8.36 45.96 22.86
CA TYR A 69 -8.35 45.34 24.19
C TYR A 69 -7.86 46.26 25.30
N ASP A 70 -6.72 46.93 25.11
CA ASP A 70 -6.16 47.87 26.10
C ASP A 70 -6.33 49.30 25.60
N ALA A 71 -7.56 49.82 25.71
CA ALA A 71 -7.90 51.16 25.24
C ALA A 71 -7.09 52.28 25.92
N LEU A 72 -6.50 52.03 27.10
CA LEU A 72 -5.70 53.00 27.84
C LEU A 72 -4.21 52.94 27.43
N SER A 73 -3.74 51.84 26.85
CA SER A 73 -2.35 51.66 26.41
C SER A 73 -2.24 50.74 25.18
N PRO A 74 -2.84 51.10 24.04
CA PRO A 74 -2.86 50.22 22.85
C PRO A 74 -1.46 49.89 22.33
N SER A 75 -0.46 50.73 22.61
CA SER A 75 0.93 50.52 22.19
C SER A 75 1.63 49.35 22.87
N ILE A 76 1.05 48.72 23.91
CA ILE A 76 1.67 47.57 24.58
C ILE A 76 1.39 46.21 23.91
N THR A 77 0.42 46.18 22.98
CA THR A 77 -0.06 44.93 22.36
C THR A 77 -0.20 45.01 20.84
N SER A 78 -0.14 46.18 20.21
CA SER A 78 -0.40 46.29 18.78
C SER A 78 0.83 46.12 17.89
N MET A 79 0.63 45.52 16.72
CA MET A 79 1.62 45.51 15.64
C MET A 79 1.76 46.91 15.01
N ASN A 80 2.97 47.20 14.52
CA ASN A 80 3.26 48.42 13.74
C ASN A 80 3.44 48.09 12.26
N THR A 81 4.19 47.04 11.92
CA THR A 81 4.31 46.55 10.53
C THR A 81 4.21 45.04 10.48
N TRP A 82 3.60 44.52 9.41
CA TRP A 82 3.40 43.09 9.21
C TRP A 82 3.39 42.72 7.73
N ASP A 83 3.56 41.44 7.44
CA ASP A 83 3.19 40.85 6.15
C ASP A 83 1.99 39.91 6.36
N PHE A 84 0.99 40.04 5.50
CA PHE A 84 -0.10 39.08 5.33
C PHE A 84 0.35 38.11 4.24
N GLU A 85 0.66 36.89 4.63
CA GLU A 85 1.23 35.86 3.76
C GLU A 85 0.22 34.74 3.52
N GLY A 86 0.24 34.18 2.31
CA GLY A 86 -0.57 33.04 1.90
C GLY A 86 0.31 31.84 1.55
N LEU A 87 -0.14 30.63 1.87
CA LEU A 87 0.53 29.39 1.48
C LEU A 87 0.04 28.97 0.08
N VAL A 88 0.92 29.02 -0.91
CA VAL A 88 0.65 28.67 -2.31
C VAL A 88 1.65 27.60 -2.73
N ASN A 89 1.15 26.42 -3.12
CA ASN A 89 1.96 25.29 -3.57
C ASN A 89 3.12 24.97 -2.60
N GLY A 90 2.81 24.87 -1.31
CA GLY A 90 3.78 24.59 -0.25
C GLY A 90 4.71 25.76 0.14
N SER A 91 4.61 26.93 -0.51
CA SER A 91 5.46 28.10 -0.26
C SER A 91 4.68 29.31 0.27
N TRP A 92 5.22 29.98 1.28
CA TRP A 92 4.63 31.22 1.81
C TRP A 92 5.00 32.42 0.94
N ILE A 93 4.00 33.07 0.33
CA ILE A 93 4.18 34.29 -0.45
C ILE A 93 3.54 35.49 0.26
N ILE A 94 4.08 36.69 0.05
CA ILE A 94 3.51 37.94 0.59
C ILE A 94 2.34 38.36 -0.28
N LEU A 95 1.12 38.36 0.27
CA LEU A 95 -0.07 38.86 -0.41
C LEU A 95 -0.24 40.37 -0.19
N HIS A 96 0.17 40.87 0.98
CA HIS A 96 0.15 42.29 1.31
C HIS A 96 1.12 42.63 2.44
N SER A 97 1.81 43.77 2.35
CA SER A 97 2.63 44.32 3.43
C SER A 97 1.92 45.50 4.09
N GLY A 98 1.52 45.33 5.35
CA GLY A 98 0.78 46.33 6.11
C GLY A 98 1.66 47.15 7.06
N SER A 99 1.23 48.38 7.31
CA SER A 99 1.77 49.23 8.37
C SER A 99 0.66 50.05 9.03
N ASN A 100 0.79 50.35 10.31
CA ASN A 100 -0.15 51.18 11.04
C ASN A 100 0.61 52.12 11.99
N PRO A 101 0.69 53.44 11.68
CA PRO A 101 1.37 54.40 12.55
C PRO A 101 0.65 54.63 13.88
N SER A 102 -0.65 54.31 13.96
CA SER A 102 -1.42 54.33 15.20
C SER A 102 -1.36 52.97 15.88
N ALA A 103 -1.28 52.94 17.21
CA ALA A 103 -1.41 51.69 17.96
C ALA A 103 -2.85 51.16 18.02
N LYS A 104 -3.86 51.96 17.66
CA LYS A 104 -5.27 51.55 17.65
C LYS A 104 -5.93 51.92 16.33
N ASN A 105 -6.45 50.93 15.61
CA ASN A 105 -7.19 51.15 14.36
C ASN A 105 -7.94 49.88 13.90
N ASN A 106 -8.93 50.08 13.03
CA ASN A 106 -9.57 49.03 12.25
C ASN A 106 -9.17 49.26 10.80
N LEU A 107 -8.50 48.29 10.19
CA LEU A 107 -7.93 48.44 8.86
C LEU A 107 -8.50 47.38 7.94
N THR A 108 -8.89 47.79 6.74
CA THR A 108 -9.40 46.91 5.69
C THR A 108 -8.47 47.00 4.48
N PHE A 109 -8.09 45.85 3.94
CA PHE A 109 -7.20 45.76 2.79
C PHE A 109 -7.79 44.82 1.76
N ASN A 110 -8.08 45.36 0.57
CA ASN A 110 -8.36 44.54 -0.60
C ASN A 110 -7.03 44.11 -1.20
N ILE A 111 -6.94 42.84 -1.58
CA ILE A 111 -5.75 42.25 -2.19
C ILE A 111 -6.16 41.57 -3.50
N THR A 112 -5.19 41.30 -4.36
CA THR A 112 -5.45 40.48 -5.55
C THR A 112 -5.94 39.10 -5.11
N PRO A 113 -7.11 38.64 -5.58
CA PRO A 113 -7.63 37.32 -5.25
C PRO A 113 -6.57 36.24 -5.51
N THR A 114 -6.18 35.51 -4.47
CA THR A 114 -5.13 34.49 -4.55
C THR A 114 -5.61 33.20 -3.91
N LEU A 115 -5.49 32.08 -4.62
CA LEU A 115 -5.84 30.75 -4.11
C LEU A 115 -4.77 30.28 -3.12
N VAL A 116 -5.15 30.05 -1.86
CA VAL A 116 -4.21 29.69 -0.79
C VAL A 116 -4.73 28.54 0.07
N GLU A 117 -3.80 27.76 0.63
CA GLU A 117 -4.06 26.63 1.55
C GLU A 117 -4.11 27.07 3.02
N ALA A 118 -3.45 28.18 3.34
CA ALA A 118 -3.35 28.75 4.67
C ALA A 118 -3.02 30.25 4.56
N ILE A 119 -3.28 31.01 5.62
CA ILE A 119 -2.79 32.38 5.77
C ILE A 119 -2.02 32.53 7.06
N ARG A 120 -1.08 33.48 7.09
CA ARG A 120 -0.43 33.92 8.32
C ARG A 120 -0.15 35.41 8.34
N ILE A 121 -0.24 35.97 9.54
CA ILE A 121 0.28 37.29 9.85
C ILE A 121 1.70 37.13 10.38
N LYS A 122 2.65 37.77 9.70
CA LYS A 122 4.05 37.90 10.11
C LYS A 122 4.29 39.29 10.68
N CYS A 123 4.31 39.41 12.00
CA CYS A 123 4.61 40.67 12.68
C CYS A 123 6.10 41.01 12.49
N LYS A 124 6.41 42.11 11.78
CA LYS A 124 7.79 42.58 11.56
C LYS A 124 8.25 43.55 12.63
N THR A 125 7.39 44.51 12.98
CA THR A 125 7.63 45.46 14.06
C THR A 125 6.36 45.67 14.86
N LYS A 126 6.50 46.06 16.12
CA LYS A 126 5.40 46.30 17.07
C LYS A 126 5.51 47.69 17.68
N HIS A 127 4.38 48.18 18.17
CA HIS A 127 4.37 49.35 19.05
C HIS A 127 4.91 48.94 20.43
N GLY A 128 5.60 49.87 21.09
CA GLY A 128 6.11 49.68 22.45
C GLY A 128 7.06 48.49 22.67
N ASN A 129 7.36 48.20 23.93
CA ASN A 129 8.38 47.22 24.33
C ASN A 129 7.83 45.89 24.87
N ASN A 130 6.51 45.70 24.92
CA ASN A 130 5.89 44.53 25.56
C ASN A 130 5.59 43.38 24.56
N SER A 131 4.34 43.20 24.13
CA SER A 131 3.88 42.12 23.24
C SER A 131 3.42 42.67 21.88
N TRP A 132 3.12 41.78 20.92
CA TRP A 132 2.30 42.12 19.76
C TRP A 132 1.06 41.22 19.75
N GLY A 133 0.06 41.58 18.94
CA GLY A 133 -1.24 40.95 18.97
C GLY A 133 -2.18 41.52 17.92
N VAL A 134 -3.32 40.84 17.79
CA VAL A 134 -4.42 41.16 16.89
C VAL A 134 -5.69 40.97 17.70
N ASP A 135 -6.53 42.01 17.76
CA ASP A 135 -7.82 41.90 18.46
C ASP A 135 -8.83 41.09 17.65
N GLU A 136 -8.82 41.23 16.32
CA GLU A 136 -9.63 40.43 15.39
C GLU A 136 -8.99 40.45 13.99
N LEU A 137 -9.05 39.33 13.29
CA LEU A 137 -8.62 39.14 11.91
C LEU A 137 -9.73 38.45 11.13
N ILE A 138 -10.33 39.17 10.19
CA ILE A 138 -11.38 38.62 9.33
C ILE A 138 -10.83 38.49 7.91
N VAL A 139 -10.98 37.32 7.31
CA VAL A 139 -10.43 37.01 5.98
C VAL A 139 -11.59 36.65 5.06
N TYR A 140 -11.67 37.31 3.91
CA TYR A 140 -12.78 37.18 2.98
C TYR A 140 -12.35 36.56 1.65
N GLN A 141 -13.24 35.77 1.09
CA GLN A 141 -13.23 35.39 -0.32
C GLN A 141 -14.19 36.26 -1.11
N ALA A 142 -13.86 36.50 -2.38
CA ALA A 142 -14.80 37.05 -3.34
C ALA A 142 -15.57 35.89 -3.97
N VAL A 143 -16.88 35.87 -3.76
CA VAL A 143 -17.80 34.96 -4.44
C VAL A 143 -18.50 35.76 -5.54
N TYR A 144 -18.49 35.21 -6.75
CA TYR A 144 -19.17 35.78 -7.90
C TYR A 144 -20.38 34.90 -8.21
N ASP A 145 -21.48 35.52 -8.64
CA ASP A 145 -22.62 34.78 -9.13
C ASP A 145 -22.27 34.18 -10.50
N GLU A 146 -22.55 32.89 -10.65
CA GLU A 146 -22.27 32.09 -11.84
C GLU A 146 -23.52 31.31 -12.20
N LYS A 147 -23.96 31.39 -13.45
CA LYS A 147 -25.23 30.82 -13.93
C LYS A 147 -24.99 30.06 -15.22
N THR A 148 -25.60 28.89 -15.33
CA THR A 148 -25.46 28.05 -16.53
C THR A 148 -26.83 27.71 -17.13
N LEU A 149 -26.90 27.76 -18.45
CA LEU A 149 -28.01 27.27 -19.27
C LEU A 149 -27.48 26.23 -20.27
N VAL A 150 -28.36 25.42 -20.82
CA VAL A 150 -28.03 24.40 -21.82
C VAL A 150 -28.69 24.77 -23.13
N PHE A 151 -27.93 24.90 -24.21
CA PHE A 151 -28.48 25.12 -25.55
C PHE A 151 -28.42 23.82 -26.35
N HIS A 152 -29.58 23.36 -26.80
CA HIS A 152 -29.75 22.07 -27.48
C HIS A 152 -30.90 22.16 -28.48
N GLU A 153 -30.69 21.67 -29.71
CA GLU A 153 -31.67 21.73 -30.81
C GLU A 153 -32.20 23.15 -31.10
N GLY A 154 -31.33 24.16 -30.99
CA GLY A 154 -31.66 25.55 -31.32
C GLY A 154 -32.43 26.31 -30.23
N VAL A 155 -32.59 25.74 -29.03
CA VAL A 155 -33.26 26.39 -27.90
C VAL A 155 -32.44 26.32 -26.62
N TYR A 156 -32.51 27.38 -25.83
CA TYR A 156 -32.01 27.43 -24.46
C TYR A 156 -32.96 26.68 -23.54
N LYS A 157 -32.37 25.87 -22.66
CA LYS A 157 -33.03 25.02 -21.68
C LYS A 157 -32.37 25.25 -20.32
N THR A 158 -33.17 25.12 -19.27
CA THR A 158 -32.69 25.00 -17.88
C THR A 158 -33.22 23.71 -17.28
N TYR A 159 -32.55 23.18 -16.27
CA TYR A 159 -33.02 22.01 -15.55
C TYR A 159 -33.40 22.40 -14.12
N LEU A 160 -34.69 22.68 -13.93
CA LEU A 160 -35.26 23.05 -12.64
C LEU A 160 -36.32 22.03 -12.26
N PHE A 161 -36.48 21.80 -10.95
CA PHE A 161 -37.49 20.88 -10.41
C PHE A 161 -37.46 19.46 -11.01
N SER A 162 -36.27 18.96 -11.36
CA SER A 162 -36.06 17.65 -11.98
C SER A 162 -36.63 17.49 -13.40
N SER A 163 -36.71 18.57 -14.18
CA SER A 163 -37.13 18.53 -15.58
C SER A 163 -36.49 19.62 -16.44
N TRP A 164 -36.36 19.36 -17.74
CA TRP A 164 -35.96 20.37 -18.72
C TRP A 164 -37.09 21.37 -18.97
N GLU A 165 -36.79 22.65 -18.78
CA GLU A 165 -37.65 23.77 -19.14
C GLU A 165 -37.05 24.54 -20.30
N VAL A 166 -37.84 24.83 -21.34
CA VAL A 166 -37.39 25.55 -22.53
C VAL A 166 -37.61 27.05 -22.35
N LEU A 167 -36.54 27.84 -22.49
CA LEU A 167 -36.55 29.30 -22.34
C LEU A 167 -36.74 30.02 -23.68
N GLY A 168 -36.44 29.38 -24.80
CA GLY A 168 -36.63 29.91 -26.16
C GLY A 168 -35.35 29.87 -27.00
N THR A 169 -35.35 30.52 -28.17
CA THR A 169 -34.21 30.53 -29.11
C THR A 169 -33.16 31.61 -28.81
N SER A 170 -33.42 32.48 -27.84
CA SER A 170 -32.51 33.54 -27.41
C SER A 170 -32.78 33.88 -25.95
N VAL A 171 -31.75 34.21 -25.19
CA VAL A 171 -31.85 34.57 -23.77
C VAL A 171 -31.14 35.89 -23.48
N SER A 172 -31.65 36.63 -22.50
CA SER A 172 -31.08 37.85 -21.94
C SER A 172 -30.30 37.56 -20.65
N GLU A 173 -29.52 38.52 -20.18
CA GLU A 173 -28.89 38.45 -18.84
C GLU A 173 -29.94 38.19 -17.73
N SER A 174 -31.14 38.79 -17.84
CA SER A 174 -32.20 38.52 -16.87
C SER A 174 -32.68 37.06 -16.87
N ASP A 175 -32.59 36.35 -17.99
CA ASP A 175 -32.97 34.94 -18.07
C ASP A 175 -31.93 34.05 -17.37
N TYR A 176 -30.63 34.37 -17.46
CA TYR A 176 -29.59 33.71 -16.67
C TYR A 176 -29.79 33.92 -15.17
N LEU A 177 -30.05 35.16 -14.75
CA LEU A 177 -30.20 35.48 -13.34
C LEU A 177 -31.44 34.82 -12.71
N SER A 178 -32.52 34.65 -13.47
CA SER A 178 -33.79 34.11 -12.97
C SER A 178 -33.95 32.61 -13.16
N ASN A 179 -33.42 32.04 -14.25
CA ASN A 179 -33.62 30.63 -14.62
C ASN A 179 -32.31 29.85 -14.74
N GLY A 180 -31.16 30.50 -14.67
CA GLY A 180 -29.86 29.84 -14.76
C GLY A 180 -29.57 28.97 -13.54
N MET A 181 -28.93 27.84 -13.80
CA MET A 181 -28.52 26.87 -12.78
C MET A 181 -27.21 27.33 -12.14
N ASP A 182 -27.17 27.35 -10.80
CA ASP A 182 -25.95 27.62 -10.03
C ASP A 182 -24.99 26.42 -10.00
N ASP A 183 -25.55 25.22 -10.17
CA ASP A 183 -24.84 23.96 -10.11
C ASP A 183 -25.41 23.03 -11.17
N ILE A 184 -24.58 22.62 -12.14
CA ILE A 184 -25.01 21.75 -13.23
C ILE A 184 -25.06 20.28 -12.82
N SER A 185 -24.48 19.91 -11.66
CA SER A 185 -24.55 18.54 -11.13
C SER A 185 -25.96 18.13 -10.72
N ILE A 186 -26.90 19.08 -10.65
CA ILE A 186 -28.33 18.81 -10.41
C ILE A 186 -28.97 18.03 -11.57
N ILE A 187 -28.33 18.00 -12.74
CA ILE A 187 -28.81 17.30 -13.93
C ILE A 187 -28.33 15.85 -13.85
N PRO A 188 -29.22 14.87 -13.62
CA PRO A 188 -28.79 13.49 -13.49
C PRO A 188 -28.46 12.92 -14.88
N GLU A 189 -27.67 11.86 -14.93
CA GLU A 189 -27.26 11.19 -16.18
C GLU A 189 -28.45 10.85 -17.10
N GLN A 190 -29.57 10.37 -16.54
CA GLN A 190 -30.78 10.10 -17.32
C GLN A 190 -31.30 11.33 -18.10
N ALA A 191 -31.12 12.53 -17.55
CA ALA A 191 -31.60 13.77 -18.19
C ALA A 191 -30.62 14.20 -19.27
N TRP A 192 -29.32 13.98 -19.08
CA TRP A 192 -28.31 14.18 -20.11
C TRP A 192 -28.55 13.28 -21.32
N VAL A 193 -28.83 12.00 -21.09
CA VAL A 193 -29.10 11.02 -22.16
C VAL A 193 -30.32 11.40 -23.01
N THR A 194 -31.23 12.24 -22.49
CA THR A 194 -32.39 12.73 -23.28
C THR A 194 -32.01 13.79 -24.31
N LEU A 195 -30.83 14.42 -24.19
CA LEU A 195 -30.32 15.40 -25.13
C LEU A 195 -29.44 14.69 -26.18
N THR A 196 -30.02 14.33 -27.32
CA THR A 196 -29.28 13.71 -28.42
C THR A 196 -28.72 14.75 -29.38
N GLY A 197 -27.45 14.62 -29.80
CA GLY A 197 -26.80 15.55 -30.71
C GLY A 197 -25.98 16.63 -29.98
N ASP A 198 -25.71 17.74 -30.65
CA ASP A 198 -24.84 18.79 -30.11
C ASP A 198 -25.51 19.51 -28.93
N VAL A 199 -24.76 19.61 -27.83
CA VAL A 199 -25.18 20.29 -26.60
C VAL A 199 -24.15 21.37 -26.29
N GLU A 200 -24.63 22.59 -26.08
CA GLU A 200 -23.81 23.73 -25.70
C GLU A 200 -24.10 24.12 -24.24
N LEU A 201 -23.05 24.37 -23.46
CA LEU A 201 -23.17 24.92 -22.11
C LEU A 201 -22.94 26.42 -22.16
N CYS A 202 -23.99 27.18 -21.93
CA CYS A 202 -23.92 28.64 -21.97
C CYS A 202 -23.74 29.15 -20.54
N HIS A 203 -22.56 29.70 -20.25
CA HIS A 203 -22.19 30.16 -18.93
C HIS A 203 -22.23 31.69 -18.83
N TRP A 204 -22.73 32.19 -17.72
CA TRP A 204 -22.76 33.60 -17.36
C TRP A 204 -22.05 33.80 -16.03
N THR A 205 -21.17 34.80 -15.94
CA THR A 205 -20.50 35.19 -14.70
C THR A 205 -20.36 36.71 -14.63
N GLU A 206 -20.49 37.25 -13.42
CA GLU A 206 -20.15 38.65 -13.13
C GLU A 206 -18.68 38.84 -12.71
N SER A 207 -17.87 37.77 -12.72
CA SER A 207 -16.46 37.85 -12.36
C SER A 207 -15.66 38.56 -13.46
N PRO A 208 -15.04 39.72 -13.18
CA PRO A 208 -14.15 40.37 -14.15
C PRO A 208 -12.81 39.65 -14.31
N TYR A 209 -12.57 38.60 -13.50
CA TYR A 209 -11.34 37.82 -13.49
C TYR A 209 -11.52 36.42 -14.08
N ARG A 210 -12.76 36.00 -14.37
CA ARG A 210 -13.00 34.83 -15.21
C ARG A 210 -13.14 35.32 -16.64
N THR A 211 -12.05 35.22 -17.38
CA THR A 211 -12.01 35.50 -18.82
C THR A 211 -12.28 34.25 -19.65
N GLU A 212 -12.44 33.10 -18.99
CA GLU A 212 -12.63 31.79 -19.61
C GLU A 212 -13.67 30.97 -18.84
N ALA A 213 -14.41 30.12 -19.57
CA ALA A 213 -15.27 29.11 -18.97
C ALA A 213 -14.42 27.88 -18.65
N LEU A 214 -14.40 27.48 -17.38
CA LEU A 214 -13.66 26.31 -16.89
C LEU A 214 -14.65 25.18 -16.63
N PHE A 215 -14.50 24.07 -17.35
CA PHE A 215 -15.26 22.84 -17.15
C PHE A 215 -14.28 21.77 -16.69
N ASN A 216 -14.52 21.21 -15.50
CA ASN A 216 -13.88 19.95 -15.11
C ASN A 216 -14.74 18.82 -15.64
N VAL A 217 -14.28 18.16 -16.70
CA VAL A 217 -14.84 16.89 -17.12
C VAL A 217 -14.12 15.82 -16.30
N GLU A 218 -14.80 15.31 -15.26
CA GLU A 218 -14.32 14.13 -14.56
C GLU A 218 -14.42 12.94 -15.51
N THR A 219 -13.27 12.55 -16.04
CA THR A 219 -13.13 11.40 -16.92
C THR A 219 -12.30 10.34 -16.20
N THR A 220 -12.60 9.07 -16.48
CA THR A 220 -11.63 8.00 -16.24
C THR A 220 -10.51 8.11 -17.28
N PHE A 221 -9.27 7.77 -16.93
CA PHE A 221 -8.09 7.88 -17.81
C PHE A 221 -8.39 7.53 -19.28
N PHE A 222 -8.15 8.46 -20.19
CA PHE A 222 -8.28 8.31 -21.65
C PHE A 222 -7.17 9.10 -22.35
N THR A 223 -6.83 8.77 -23.60
CA THR A 223 -5.95 9.61 -24.42
C THR A 223 -6.75 10.53 -25.34
N ILE A 224 -6.24 11.74 -25.62
CA ILE A 224 -6.92 12.72 -26.50
C ILE A 224 -7.19 12.13 -27.90
N ALA A 225 -6.32 11.24 -28.39
CA ALA A 225 -6.56 10.55 -29.65
C ALA A 225 -7.78 9.60 -29.62
N GLU A 226 -8.19 9.10 -28.45
CA GLU A 226 -9.25 8.12 -28.27
C GLU A 226 -10.64 8.70 -28.04
N GLU A 227 -10.77 9.82 -27.31
CA GLU A 227 -12.06 10.52 -27.16
C GLU A 227 -12.48 11.23 -28.46
N TRP A 228 -11.49 11.73 -29.20
CA TRP A 228 -11.71 12.74 -30.24
C TRP A 228 -11.52 12.20 -31.67
N GLU A 229 -11.33 10.87 -31.81
CA GLU A 229 -11.06 10.19 -33.10
C GLU A 229 -12.14 10.41 -34.17
N ASN A 230 -13.32 10.96 -33.81
CA ASN A 230 -14.43 11.26 -34.73
C ASN A 230 -15.27 12.50 -34.38
N GLN A 231 -14.80 13.42 -33.53
CA GLN A 231 -15.58 14.60 -33.11
C GLN A 231 -14.94 15.90 -33.59
N THR A 232 -15.75 16.88 -33.98
CA THR A 232 -15.27 18.22 -34.38
C THR A 232 -15.66 19.20 -33.27
N ILE A 233 -14.70 19.69 -32.50
CA ILE A 233 -14.97 20.77 -31.54
C ILE A 233 -14.96 22.10 -32.29
N GLN A 234 -16.07 22.83 -32.25
CA GLN A 234 -16.10 24.25 -32.59
C GLN A 234 -16.27 25.05 -31.30
N ILE A 235 -15.22 25.71 -30.85
CA ILE A 235 -15.31 26.75 -29.84
C ILE A 235 -15.49 28.07 -30.58
N ILE A 236 -16.67 28.67 -30.43
CA ILE A 236 -16.96 30.00 -30.96
C ILE A 236 -16.94 30.96 -29.77
N GLU A 237 -15.85 31.71 -29.63
CA GLU A 237 -15.75 32.79 -28.65
C GLU A 237 -16.34 34.08 -29.24
N TYR A 238 -17.31 34.66 -28.52
CA TYR A 238 -17.79 36.02 -28.79
C TYR A 238 -17.21 36.95 -27.71
N THR A 239 -16.23 37.77 -28.09
CA THR A 239 -15.62 38.78 -27.21
C THR A 239 -15.83 40.18 -27.77
N ASP A 240 -16.15 41.13 -26.89
CA ASP A 240 -16.29 42.55 -27.21
C ASP A 240 -14.96 43.31 -27.03
N ASP A 241 -13.88 42.64 -26.63
CA ASP A 241 -12.56 43.25 -26.41
C ASP A 241 -11.78 43.38 -27.73
N PRO A 242 -11.55 44.62 -28.23
CA PRO A 242 -10.85 44.84 -29.48
C PRO A 242 -9.34 44.51 -29.43
N ASN A 243 -8.79 44.19 -28.25
CA ASN A 243 -7.37 43.85 -28.06
C ASN A 243 -7.13 42.35 -27.95
N GLN A 244 -8.18 41.54 -27.90
CA GLN A 244 -8.05 40.09 -27.85
C GLN A 244 -7.73 39.57 -29.25
N MET A 245 -6.49 39.07 -29.42
CA MET A 245 -6.00 38.57 -30.72
C MET A 245 -5.95 37.04 -30.81
N GLU A 246 -6.07 36.33 -29.68
CA GLU A 246 -5.92 34.87 -29.57
C GLU A 246 -6.81 34.30 -28.45
N SER A 247 -7.25 33.05 -28.64
CA SER A 247 -8.00 32.24 -27.66
C SER A 247 -7.13 31.03 -27.30
N SER A 248 -7.01 30.67 -26.01
CA SER A 248 -6.19 29.53 -25.56
C SER A 248 -7.04 28.45 -24.90
N ILE A 249 -6.85 27.20 -25.30
CA ILE A 249 -7.33 26.01 -24.60
C ILE A 249 -6.13 25.41 -23.90
N MET A 250 -6.21 25.18 -22.58
CA MET A 250 -5.12 24.57 -21.82
C MET A 250 -5.58 23.22 -21.28
N MET A 251 -4.84 22.17 -21.62
CA MET A 251 -5.03 20.83 -21.06
C MET A 251 -3.86 20.56 -20.11
N GLU A 252 -4.14 20.10 -18.89
CA GLU A 252 -3.09 19.63 -17.99
C GLU A 252 -2.61 18.25 -18.48
N THR A 253 -1.58 18.23 -19.33
CA THR A 253 -0.87 17.01 -19.71
C THR A 253 0.58 17.05 -19.23
N GLU A 254 1.09 15.89 -18.81
CA GLU A 254 2.48 15.60 -18.44
C GLU A 254 3.49 16.00 -19.56
N PRO A 255 4.80 16.16 -19.26
CA PRO A 255 5.79 16.68 -20.20
C PRO A 255 5.87 15.88 -21.51
N PHE A 256 5.89 16.60 -22.63
CA PHE A 256 5.81 16.09 -24.00
C PHE A 256 7.15 16.18 -24.76
N GLY A 257 7.27 15.43 -25.86
CA GLY A 257 8.50 15.33 -26.67
C GLY A 257 8.58 16.38 -27.79
N PHE A 258 9.75 16.53 -28.42
CA PHE A 258 10.05 17.58 -29.42
C PHE A 258 9.07 17.64 -30.62
N TYR A 259 8.42 16.52 -30.96
CA TYR A 259 7.41 16.42 -32.03
C TYR A 259 6.02 16.92 -31.66
N ASP A 260 5.71 17.06 -30.38
CA ASP A 260 4.39 17.49 -29.96
C ASP A 260 4.15 18.99 -30.27
N GLU A 261 5.21 19.75 -30.57
CA GLU A 261 5.12 21.21 -30.81
C GLU A 261 5.55 21.67 -32.23
N PHE A 262 6.41 20.94 -32.94
CA PHE A 262 6.91 21.36 -34.26
C PHE A 262 6.55 20.36 -35.36
N LYS A 263 5.37 20.56 -35.96
CA LYS A 263 4.80 19.66 -36.97
C LYS A 263 5.38 19.77 -38.39
N ASP A 264 6.41 20.59 -38.66
CA ASP A 264 7.01 20.69 -39.99
C ASP A 264 8.52 21.02 -39.97
N THR A 265 9.25 20.38 -40.90
CA THR A 265 10.70 20.38 -41.23
C THR A 265 11.59 21.49 -40.63
N MET A 266 12.70 21.09 -39.98
CA MET A 266 13.78 21.97 -39.54
C MET A 266 15.05 21.80 -40.39
N ASP A 267 15.61 22.90 -40.91
CA ASP A 267 16.96 22.93 -41.49
C ASP A 267 18.00 23.26 -40.41
N VAL A 268 19.04 22.43 -40.25
CA VAL A 268 20.18 22.72 -39.36
C VAL A 268 21.38 23.18 -40.20
N LEU A 269 21.63 24.49 -40.22
CA LEU A 269 22.80 25.09 -40.88
C LEU A 269 23.95 25.28 -39.90
N TYR A 270 25.08 24.61 -40.14
CA TYR A 270 26.32 24.81 -39.38
C TYR A 270 27.29 25.71 -40.16
N TYR A 271 27.61 26.88 -39.62
CA TYR A 271 28.60 27.80 -40.18
C TYR A 271 29.82 27.87 -39.25
N THR A 272 31.02 27.68 -39.80
CA THR A 272 32.27 27.98 -39.10
C THR A 272 33.27 28.63 -40.06
N ASP A 273 33.87 29.71 -39.60
CA ASP A 273 34.91 30.50 -40.23
C ASP A 273 36.32 30.15 -39.70
N ASP A 274 36.48 28.99 -39.04
CA ASP A 274 37.77 28.50 -38.55
C ASP A 274 38.57 27.81 -39.66
N PRO A 275 39.68 28.41 -40.15
CA PRO A 275 40.47 27.86 -41.26
C PRO A 275 41.28 26.60 -40.89
N ARG A 276 41.15 26.09 -39.65
CA ARG A 276 41.80 24.86 -39.18
C ARG A 276 40.90 23.62 -39.28
N LYS A 277 39.60 23.80 -39.53
CA LYS A 277 38.65 22.72 -39.74
C LYS A 277 38.70 22.31 -41.22
N THR A 278 39.24 21.11 -41.49
CA THR A 278 39.39 20.58 -42.87
C THR A 278 38.32 19.54 -43.24
N SER A 279 37.39 19.21 -42.32
CA SER A 279 36.27 18.30 -42.52
C SER A 279 35.06 18.70 -41.66
N ALA A 280 33.85 18.36 -42.11
CA ALA A 280 32.66 18.40 -41.26
C ALA A 280 32.67 17.20 -40.31
N GLU A 281 32.70 17.47 -39.01
CA GLU A 281 32.62 16.45 -37.96
C GLU A 281 31.40 16.72 -37.09
N LEU A 282 30.43 15.82 -37.13
CA LEU A 282 29.28 15.79 -36.22
C LEU A 282 29.41 14.54 -35.34
N GLU A 283 29.81 14.71 -34.07
CA GLU A 283 29.87 13.62 -33.10
C GLU A 283 28.65 13.70 -32.17
N LEU A 284 27.66 12.83 -32.41
CA LEU A 284 26.51 12.65 -31.53
C LEU A 284 26.76 11.45 -30.62
N LYS A 285 26.92 11.68 -29.31
CA LYS A 285 26.90 10.62 -28.30
C LYS A 285 25.60 10.70 -27.53
N ALA A 286 24.65 9.87 -27.95
CA ALA A 286 23.38 9.67 -27.29
C ALA A 286 23.08 8.17 -27.22
N ASN A 287 22.23 7.77 -26.28
CA ASN A 287 21.82 6.36 -26.10
C ASN A 287 20.65 5.98 -27.01
N TYR A 288 20.16 6.93 -27.82
CA TYR A 288 19.18 6.81 -28.91
C TYR A 288 19.69 7.66 -30.09
N SER A 289 19.26 7.36 -31.32
CA SER A 289 19.62 8.14 -32.51
C SER A 289 18.67 9.34 -32.62
N PRO A 290 19.13 10.59 -32.45
CA PRO A 290 18.27 11.78 -32.61
C PRO A 290 17.77 11.95 -34.06
N LEU A 291 18.27 11.13 -34.99
CA LEU A 291 17.90 11.12 -36.40
C LEU A 291 16.68 10.22 -36.66
N ASP A 292 16.36 9.27 -35.76
CA ASP A 292 15.21 8.37 -35.91
C ASP A 292 13.88 9.10 -35.66
N GLU A 293 13.95 10.31 -35.11
CA GLU A 293 12.82 11.22 -34.95
C GLU A 293 12.61 12.11 -36.20
N LEU A 294 13.54 12.19 -37.15
CA LEU A 294 13.38 13.02 -38.35
C LEU A 294 12.66 12.23 -39.47
N ASP A 295 11.47 12.67 -39.88
CA ASP A 295 10.77 12.06 -41.02
C ASP A 295 11.11 12.83 -42.32
N GLY A 296 12.15 12.37 -43.03
CA GLY A 296 12.60 12.93 -44.31
C GLY A 296 14.11 12.80 -44.59
N ASP A 297 14.52 13.01 -45.84
CA ASP A 297 15.95 13.10 -46.21
C ASP A 297 16.56 14.34 -45.51
N PHE A 298 17.70 14.19 -44.83
CA PHE A 298 18.46 15.30 -44.28
C PHE A 298 19.83 15.39 -44.96
N ASP A 299 20.19 16.57 -45.44
CA ASP A 299 21.47 16.81 -46.10
C ASP A 299 22.48 17.44 -45.12
N ILE A 300 23.63 16.79 -44.95
CA ILE A 300 24.79 17.42 -44.30
C ILE A 300 25.63 18.08 -45.39
N VAL A 301 25.45 19.38 -45.60
CA VAL A 301 26.18 20.14 -46.61
C VAL A 301 27.34 20.88 -45.97
N THR A 302 28.56 20.72 -46.51
CA THR A 302 29.72 21.51 -46.09
C THR A 302 30.15 22.41 -47.25
N TRP A 303 30.28 23.71 -47.02
CA TRP A 303 30.82 24.63 -48.01
C TRP A 303 32.26 25.00 -47.63
N THR A 304 33.23 24.73 -48.51
CA THR A 304 34.65 25.07 -48.34
C THR A 304 35.26 25.52 -49.66
N ASP A 305 36.20 26.46 -49.59
CA ASP A 305 36.89 27.04 -50.74
C ASP A 305 38.04 26.16 -51.28
N GLN A 306 38.29 25.00 -50.65
CA GLN A 306 39.42 24.13 -50.99
C GLN A 306 38.97 22.92 -51.82
N GLU A 307 39.64 22.70 -52.96
CA GLU A 307 39.28 21.70 -53.99
C GLU A 307 39.49 20.23 -53.60
N ASP A 308 40.08 19.93 -52.44
CA ASP A 308 40.36 18.56 -52.00
C ASP A 308 39.71 18.27 -50.64
N LEU A 309 38.59 17.55 -50.62
CA LEU A 309 37.99 17.00 -49.39
C LEU A 309 38.19 15.48 -49.35
N ASP A 310 38.81 15.00 -48.26
CA ASP A 310 38.86 13.59 -47.87
C ASP A 310 37.53 13.14 -47.22
N GLU A 311 37.24 11.85 -47.33
CA GLU A 311 35.95 11.17 -47.11
C GLU A 311 35.17 11.49 -45.81
N LEU A 312 33.84 11.46 -45.93
CA LEU A 312 32.86 11.64 -44.85
C LEU A 312 32.84 10.38 -43.94
N HIS A 313 33.19 10.53 -42.66
CA HIS A 313 33.20 9.43 -41.69
C HIS A 313 31.94 9.45 -40.81
N PHE A 314 31.06 8.44 -40.99
CA PHE A 314 29.83 8.22 -40.20
C PHE A 314 29.90 6.89 -39.44
N ASN A 315 29.61 6.87 -38.13
CA ASN A 315 29.55 5.65 -37.32
C ASN A 315 28.30 5.67 -36.40
N MET A 316 27.47 4.62 -36.46
CA MET A 316 26.22 4.50 -35.70
C MET A 316 25.99 3.05 -35.20
N THR A 317 25.50 2.87 -33.96
CA THR A 317 25.06 1.58 -33.40
C THR A 317 23.85 1.76 -32.49
N ALA A 318 22.73 1.06 -32.77
CA ALA A 318 21.55 0.95 -31.89
C ALA A 318 20.88 -0.44 -32.03
N SER A 319 20.24 -0.95 -30.97
CA SER A 319 19.41 -2.19 -30.93
C SER A 319 18.09 -1.91 -30.19
N PRO A 320 16.97 -2.61 -30.51
CA PRO A 320 15.61 -2.10 -30.26
C PRO A 320 15.04 -2.40 -28.85
N LEU A 321 14.14 -1.54 -28.35
CA LEU A 321 13.57 -1.55 -26.98
C LEU A 321 12.05 -1.82 -26.87
N SER A 322 11.31 -2.02 -27.96
CA SER A 322 9.88 -2.40 -27.91
C SER A 322 9.69 -3.90 -28.08
N GLN A 323 8.92 -4.55 -27.18
CA GLN A 323 8.67 -6.00 -27.25
C GLN A 323 7.25 -6.40 -26.83
N LEU A 324 6.70 -7.42 -27.49
CA LEU A 324 5.47 -8.09 -27.07
C LEU A 324 5.84 -9.37 -26.31
N ILE A 325 5.33 -9.51 -25.10
CA ILE A 325 5.48 -10.71 -24.27
C ILE A 325 4.12 -11.38 -24.16
N ILE A 326 4.07 -12.66 -24.54
CA ILE A 326 2.87 -13.50 -24.48
C ILE A 326 3.06 -14.48 -23.32
N GLN A 327 2.10 -14.55 -22.41
CA GLN A 327 2.12 -15.54 -21.34
C GLN A 327 2.00 -16.96 -21.92
N ASP A 328 2.70 -17.88 -21.31
CA ASP A 328 2.76 -19.29 -21.68
C ASP A 328 1.61 -20.13 -21.10
N GLU A 329 0.94 -19.63 -20.06
CA GLU A 329 -0.18 -20.30 -19.38
C GLU A 329 -1.51 -19.53 -19.51
N ASP A 330 -2.64 -20.25 -19.45
CA ASP A 330 -3.99 -19.68 -19.39
C ASP A 330 -4.45 -19.57 -17.94
N PHE A 331 -5.04 -18.43 -17.58
CA PHE A 331 -5.83 -18.30 -16.36
C PHE A 331 -7.17 -18.98 -16.52
N GLN A 332 -7.51 -19.86 -15.58
CA GLN A 332 -8.82 -20.48 -15.48
C GLN A 332 -9.74 -19.62 -14.60
N ILE A 333 -10.88 -19.20 -15.15
CA ILE A 333 -11.90 -18.44 -14.41
C ILE A 333 -12.92 -19.41 -13.81
N TYR A 334 -13.25 -19.18 -12.54
CA TYR A 334 -14.33 -19.85 -11.83
C TYR A 334 -15.36 -18.79 -11.42
N GLY A 335 -16.57 -18.86 -12.00
CA GLY A 335 -17.61 -17.83 -11.85
C GLY A 335 -17.56 -16.76 -12.94
N ASP A 336 -18.28 -15.65 -12.71
CA ASP A 336 -18.32 -14.51 -13.64
C ASP A 336 -17.09 -13.60 -13.42
N LEU A 337 -16.41 -13.25 -14.52
CA LEU A 337 -15.22 -12.40 -14.49
C LEU A 337 -15.63 -10.96 -14.21
N GLN A 338 -15.12 -10.36 -13.13
CA GLN A 338 -15.43 -8.99 -12.74
C GLN A 338 -14.42 -7.98 -13.29
N SER A 339 -13.12 -8.27 -13.15
CA SER A 339 -12.06 -7.37 -13.61
C SER A 339 -10.71 -8.07 -13.75
N ILE A 340 -9.82 -7.46 -14.52
CA ILE A 340 -8.42 -7.86 -14.65
C ILE A 340 -7.56 -6.67 -14.22
N ILE A 341 -6.79 -6.83 -13.15
CA ILE A 341 -5.96 -5.81 -12.51
C ILE A 341 -4.50 -6.07 -12.87
N ILE A 342 -3.76 -5.02 -13.23
CA ILE A 342 -2.35 -5.12 -13.64
C ILE A 342 -1.51 -4.13 -12.86
N ASN A 343 -0.46 -4.66 -12.23
CA ASN A 343 0.51 -3.87 -11.47
C ASN A 343 1.79 -3.70 -12.30
N LYS A 344 2.24 -2.45 -12.41
CA LYS A 344 3.44 -2.04 -13.16
C LYS A 344 4.52 -1.56 -12.19
N ILE A 345 5.77 -1.97 -12.41
CA ILE A 345 6.91 -1.62 -11.54
C ILE A 345 7.49 -0.23 -11.88
N SER A 346 7.33 0.28 -13.10
CA SER A 346 7.90 1.58 -13.51
C SER A 346 6.88 2.72 -13.53
N GLN A 347 7.30 3.93 -13.18
CA GLN A 347 6.46 5.13 -13.29
C GLN A 347 6.42 5.70 -14.72
N GLU A 348 7.38 5.36 -15.59
CA GLU A 348 7.72 6.21 -16.75
C GLU A 348 7.66 5.54 -18.15
N GLY A 349 7.44 4.23 -18.29
CA GLY A 349 7.24 3.56 -19.61
C GLY A 349 5.79 3.12 -19.88
N THR A 350 5.46 2.60 -21.07
CA THR A 350 4.08 2.17 -21.39
C THR A 350 3.95 0.65 -21.44
N ILE A 351 2.89 0.14 -20.81
CA ILE A 351 2.43 -1.26 -20.94
C ILE A 351 1.05 -1.22 -21.57
N LYS A 352 0.90 -1.97 -22.66
CA LYS A 352 -0.38 -2.19 -23.34
C LYS A 352 -0.71 -3.68 -23.42
N LEU A 353 -1.98 -4.04 -23.51
CA LEU A 353 -2.47 -5.38 -23.24
C LEU A 353 -3.42 -5.89 -24.30
N LEU A 354 -3.34 -7.21 -24.52
CA LEU A 354 -4.24 -7.98 -25.35
C LEU A 354 -4.66 -9.22 -24.58
N LEU A 355 -5.91 -9.64 -24.78
CA LEU A 355 -6.45 -10.83 -24.16
C LEU A 355 -6.75 -11.88 -25.22
N SER A 356 -6.62 -13.14 -24.86
CA SER A 356 -7.13 -14.25 -25.66
C SER A 356 -8.05 -15.08 -24.79
N PHE A 357 -9.24 -15.38 -25.32
CA PHE A 357 -10.26 -16.20 -24.66
C PHE A 357 -10.33 -17.63 -25.23
N ASP A 358 -9.38 -17.99 -26.09
CA ASP A 358 -9.36 -19.23 -26.88
C ASP A 358 -7.98 -19.90 -26.90
N GLU A 359 -7.25 -19.81 -25.78
CA GLU A 359 -5.94 -20.45 -25.55
C GLU A 359 -4.83 -19.93 -26.49
N GLY A 360 -4.90 -18.64 -26.84
CA GLY A 360 -3.90 -17.93 -27.64
C GLY A 360 -4.09 -18.03 -29.16
N ARG A 361 -5.24 -18.50 -29.66
CA ARG A 361 -5.49 -18.63 -31.10
C ARG A 361 -5.89 -17.30 -31.74
N THR A 362 -6.69 -16.51 -31.03
CA THR A 362 -7.06 -15.15 -31.41
C THR A 362 -6.79 -14.19 -30.27
N TRP A 363 -6.49 -12.95 -30.64
CA TRP A 363 -6.13 -11.88 -29.71
C TRP A 363 -7.11 -10.74 -29.87
N GLU A 364 -7.66 -10.32 -28.75
CA GLU A 364 -8.74 -9.36 -28.67
C GLU A 364 -8.36 -8.17 -27.80
N TYR A 365 -8.92 -7.02 -28.15
CA TYR A 365 -8.91 -5.79 -27.37
C TYR A 365 -10.33 -5.24 -27.26
N PHE A 366 -10.60 -4.49 -26.20
CA PHE A 366 -11.90 -3.92 -25.91
C PHE A 366 -11.84 -2.41 -26.14
N LYS A 367 -12.65 -1.91 -27.08
CA LYS A 367 -12.75 -0.47 -27.38
C LYS A 367 -14.18 -0.15 -27.82
N PHE A 368 -14.74 0.94 -27.32
CA PHE A 368 -16.12 1.36 -27.60
C PHE A 368 -17.17 0.29 -27.23
N ASN A 369 -17.07 -0.26 -26.01
CA ASN A 369 -17.96 -1.29 -25.47
C ASN A 369 -18.09 -2.55 -26.35
N THR A 370 -17.05 -2.88 -27.13
CA THR A 370 -17.06 -4.04 -28.01
C THR A 370 -15.67 -4.67 -28.10
N TRP A 371 -15.62 -6.00 -28.06
CA TRP A 371 -14.41 -6.77 -28.31
C TRP A 371 -14.07 -6.86 -29.79
N ARG A 372 -12.82 -6.63 -30.15
CA ARG A 372 -12.30 -6.59 -31.51
C ARG A 372 -11.03 -7.42 -31.63
N LEU A 373 -10.81 -8.01 -32.80
CA LEU A 373 -9.64 -8.83 -33.09
C LEU A 373 -8.46 -7.96 -33.53
N THR A 374 -7.24 -8.37 -33.17
CA THR A 374 -5.98 -7.80 -33.67
C THR A 374 -5.01 -8.91 -34.08
N ASP A 375 -4.08 -8.56 -34.97
CA ASP A 375 -3.00 -9.44 -35.41
C ASP A 375 -1.73 -9.19 -34.60
N VAL A 376 -1.40 -10.12 -33.68
CA VAL A 376 -0.21 -10.04 -32.83
C VAL A 376 1.11 -10.28 -33.57
N SER A 377 1.06 -10.78 -34.81
CA SER A 377 2.26 -10.89 -35.65
C SER A 377 2.69 -9.55 -36.25
N ASN A 378 1.79 -8.54 -36.21
CA ASN A 378 2.05 -7.19 -36.70
C ASN A 378 2.21 -6.22 -35.52
N MET A 379 3.46 -5.89 -35.18
CA MET A 379 3.78 -5.04 -34.02
C MET A 379 3.16 -3.64 -34.10
N GLU A 380 2.95 -3.09 -35.31
CA GLU A 380 2.27 -1.81 -35.51
C GLU A 380 0.76 -1.89 -35.24
N MET A 381 0.14 -3.05 -35.44
CA MET A 381 -1.26 -3.27 -35.04
C MET A 381 -1.36 -3.48 -33.52
N VAL A 382 -0.39 -4.17 -32.92
CA VAL A 382 -0.31 -4.33 -31.47
C VAL A 382 -0.15 -2.99 -30.78
N ARG A 383 0.79 -2.15 -31.21
CA ARG A 383 1.02 -0.80 -30.66
C ARG A 383 -0.24 0.08 -30.71
N ARG A 384 -1.04 -0.04 -31.78
CA ARG A 384 -2.26 0.75 -31.98
C ARG A 384 -3.51 0.21 -31.28
N HIS A 385 -3.66 -1.11 -31.17
CA HIS A 385 -4.90 -1.74 -30.68
C HIS A 385 -4.81 -2.24 -29.24
N ALA A 386 -3.62 -2.51 -28.72
CA ALA A 386 -3.47 -3.02 -27.36
C ALA A 386 -3.95 -1.97 -26.34
N MET A 387 -4.70 -2.42 -25.35
CA MET A 387 -5.35 -1.59 -24.34
C MET A 387 -4.35 -1.13 -23.29
N ASP A 388 -4.41 0.11 -22.85
CA ASP A 388 -3.70 0.50 -21.63
C ASP A 388 -4.34 -0.15 -20.37
N ILE A 389 -3.65 -0.05 -19.24
CA ILE A 389 -4.10 -0.64 -17.97
C ILE A 389 -5.42 0.02 -17.49
N GLY A 390 -5.60 1.32 -17.71
CA GLY A 390 -6.82 2.04 -17.36
C GLY A 390 -8.02 1.55 -18.16
N SER A 391 -7.86 1.42 -19.48
CA SER A 391 -8.88 0.85 -20.37
C SER A 391 -9.30 -0.57 -19.97
N LEU A 392 -8.35 -1.41 -19.55
CA LEU A 392 -8.65 -2.76 -19.07
C LEU A 392 -9.42 -2.76 -17.73
N ASN A 393 -9.07 -1.85 -16.81
CA ASN A 393 -9.73 -1.73 -15.50
C ASN A 393 -11.18 -1.25 -15.60
N ASN A 394 -11.55 -0.61 -16.71
CA ASN A 394 -12.90 -0.09 -16.95
C ASN A 394 -13.86 -1.11 -17.58
N ILE A 395 -13.40 -2.31 -17.93
CA ILE A 395 -14.26 -3.37 -18.48
C ILE A 395 -15.09 -4.00 -17.36
N THR A 396 -16.40 -4.09 -17.56
CA THR A 396 -17.33 -4.60 -16.55
C THR A 396 -17.59 -6.10 -16.69
N GLU A 397 -18.20 -6.70 -15.67
CA GLU A 397 -18.64 -8.10 -15.69
C GLU A 397 -19.56 -8.43 -16.87
N GLU A 398 -20.45 -7.50 -17.24
CA GLU A 398 -21.36 -7.67 -18.37
C GLU A 398 -20.60 -7.78 -19.70
N ASP A 399 -19.52 -7.02 -19.86
CA ASP A 399 -18.70 -7.02 -21.08
C ASP A 399 -17.92 -8.34 -21.26
N PHE A 400 -17.62 -9.04 -20.16
CA PHE A 400 -16.99 -10.35 -20.16
C PHE A 400 -17.97 -11.51 -20.30
N SER A 401 -19.27 -11.28 -20.10
CA SER A 401 -20.31 -12.35 -20.07
C SER A 401 -20.36 -13.21 -21.35
N SER A 402 -19.94 -12.66 -22.49
CA SER A 402 -19.90 -13.37 -23.78
C SER A 402 -18.61 -14.16 -24.03
N LYS A 403 -17.66 -14.14 -23.10
CA LYS A 403 -16.31 -14.69 -23.25
C LYS A 403 -16.13 -16.03 -22.56
N GLY A 404 -15.06 -16.74 -22.96
CA GLY A 404 -14.72 -18.06 -22.45
C GLY A 404 -14.25 -18.04 -20.99
N ASN A 405 -14.18 -19.22 -20.37
CA ASN A 405 -13.71 -19.38 -18.99
C ASN A 405 -12.19 -19.54 -18.87
N LYS A 406 -11.45 -19.27 -19.94
CA LYS A 406 -9.99 -19.25 -19.98
C LYS A 406 -9.52 -17.93 -20.56
N ILE A 407 -8.48 -17.35 -19.96
CA ILE A 407 -7.89 -16.10 -20.42
C ILE A 407 -6.37 -16.23 -20.49
N ARG A 408 -5.80 -15.84 -21.61
CA ARG A 408 -4.36 -15.59 -21.76
C ARG A 408 -4.12 -14.11 -21.96
N VAL A 409 -3.05 -13.60 -21.37
CA VAL A 409 -2.68 -12.19 -21.51
C VAL A 409 -1.39 -12.06 -22.32
N ALA A 410 -1.35 -11.08 -23.21
CA ALA A 410 -0.14 -10.58 -23.83
C ALA A 410 0.02 -9.11 -23.45
N TYR A 411 1.26 -8.71 -23.19
CA TYR A 411 1.60 -7.35 -22.84
C TYR A 411 2.75 -6.85 -23.70
N TYR A 412 2.49 -5.71 -24.32
CA TYR A 412 3.44 -4.93 -25.10
C TYR A 412 4.11 -3.91 -24.17
N ILE A 413 5.44 -3.89 -24.19
CA ILE A 413 6.26 -2.98 -23.39
C ILE A 413 6.95 -1.99 -24.35
N ASP A 414 6.80 -0.70 -24.04
CA ASP A 414 7.54 0.40 -24.66
C ASP A 414 8.25 1.20 -23.55
N ASP A 415 9.57 1.10 -23.48
CA ASP A 415 10.39 1.85 -22.52
C ASP A 415 10.56 3.31 -22.98
N ASN A 416 10.55 4.26 -22.03
CA ASN A 416 10.82 5.66 -22.32
C ASN A 416 12.31 5.88 -22.58
N ILE A 417 12.64 6.32 -23.79
CA ILE A 417 13.99 6.47 -24.34
C ILE A 417 14.88 7.48 -23.59
N HIS A 418 14.32 8.30 -22.70
CA HIS A 418 15.06 9.30 -21.92
C HIS A 418 15.49 8.81 -20.52
N TRP A 419 15.11 7.60 -20.11
CA TRP A 419 15.24 7.14 -18.74
C TRP A 419 16.03 5.83 -18.62
N ASN A 420 16.74 5.66 -17.50
CA ASN A 420 17.66 4.54 -17.27
C ASN A 420 17.04 3.36 -16.50
N GLN A 421 15.71 3.32 -16.38
CA GLN A 421 14.97 2.27 -15.68
C GLN A 421 14.03 1.52 -16.63
N HIS A 422 14.05 0.20 -16.57
CA HIS A 422 13.23 -0.66 -17.44
C HIS A 422 11.81 -0.84 -16.91
N THR A 423 10.85 -0.87 -17.82
CA THR A 423 9.44 -1.14 -17.55
C THR A 423 9.17 -2.63 -17.47
N GLN A 424 8.58 -3.05 -16.36
CA GLN A 424 8.23 -4.45 -16.13
C GLN A 424 6.82 -4.53 -15.52
N VAL A 425 6.09 -5.57 -15.93
CA VAL A 425 4.84 -5.99 -15.26
C VAL A 425 5.24 -6.70 -13.97
N ASP A 426 4.70 -6.25 -12.84
CA ASP A 426 4.91 -6.87 -11.53
C ASP A 426 4.06 -8.13 -11.40
N ASN A 427 2.74 -7.96 -11.56
CA ASN A 427 1.79 -9.05 -11.54
C ASN A 427 0.49 -8.67 -12.27
N ILE A 428 -0.24 -9.70 -12.71
CA ILE A 428 -1.56 -9.60 -13.33
C ILE A 428 -2.51 -10.43 -12.45
N LYS A 429 -3.61 -9.83 -12.02
CA LYS A 429 -4.62 -10.43 -11.13
C LYS A 429 -5.97 -10.45 -11.82
N ILE A 430 -6.66 -11.59 -11.76
CA ILE A 430 -8.03 -11.74 -12.26
C ILE A 430 -8.99 -11.82 -11.07
N VAL A 431 -10.07 -11.04 -11.10
CA VAL A 431 -11.10 -10.99 -10.05
C VAL A 431 -12.38 -11.59 -10.60
N SER A 432 -12.92 -12.64 -9.95
CA SER A 432 -14.20 -13.25 -10.33
C SER A 432 -15.13 -13.42 -9.13
N ASN A 433 -16.43 -13.46 -9.40
CA ASN A 433 -17.45 -13.72 -8.39
C ASN A 433 -17.29 -15.13 -7.80
N ALA A 434 -17.34 -15.22 -6.47
CA ALA A 434 -17.41 -16.51 -5.78
C ALA A 434 -18.79 -17.15 -6.01
N PRO A 435 -18.90 -18.48 -6.21
CA PRO A 435 -20.18 -19.19 -6.38
C PRO A 435 -21.12 -19.22 -5.15
N VAL A 436 -20.89 -18.37 -4.15
CA VAL A 436 -21.61 -18.38 -2.88
C VAL A 436 -21.96 -16.96 -2.44
N ASP A 437 -23.27 -16.72 -2.33
CA ASP A 437 -24.07 -15.50 -2.21
C ASP A 437 -23.79 -14.53 -1.02
N ASP A 438 -22.59 -14.46 -0.45
CA ASP A 438 -22.44 -13.83 0.89
C ASP A 438 -21.31 -12.80 1.08
N ALA A 439 -20.93 -12.06 0.03
CA ALA A 439 -20.04 -10.92 0.19
C ALA A 439 -20.60 -9.66 -0.49
N LYS A 440 -21.25 -8.79 0.28
CA LYS A 440 -21.52 -7.40 -0.13
C LYS A 440 -20.33 -6.54 0.24
N PHE A 441 -19.66 -5.96 -0.75
CA PHE A 441 -18.58 -5.00 -0.57
C PHE A 441 -19.13 -3.57 -0.62
N SER A 442 -18.74 -2.72 0.35
CA SER A 442 -18.98 -1.29 0.31
C SER A 442 -17.66 -0.54 0.50
N SER A 443 -17.28 0.18 -0.55
CA SER A 443 -16.31 1.27 -0.64
C SER A 443 -15.67 1.75 0.68
N ALA A 444 -14.40 1.41 0.87
CA ALA A 444 -13.42 2.20 1.62
C ALA A 444 -12.02 1.82 1.08
N GLU A 445 -11.25 2.82 0.68
CA GLU A 445 -9.84 2.68 0.27
C GLU A 445 -9.07 1.89 1.32
N PHE A 446 -8.49 0.76 0.91
CA PHE A 446 -7.59 -0.03 1.75
C PHE A 446 -6.30 -0.27 0.99
N TYR A 447 -5.22 0.32 1.48
CA TYR A 447 -3.87 -0.11 1.14
C TYR A 447 -3.67 -1.48 1.77
N LEU A 448 -3.87 -2.56 1.01
CA LEU A 448 -3.44 -3.89 1.43
C LEU A 448 -1.98 -4.08 0.95
N LEU A 449 -1.04 -3.58 1.75
CA LEU A 449 0.34 -4.05 1.67
C LEU A 449 0.30 -5.53 2.12
N ASN A 450 0.49 -6.50 1.23
CA ASN A 450 0.58 -7.91 1.66
C ASN A 450 1.79 -8.04 2.58
N THR A 451 1.56 -8.11 3.88
CA THR A 451 2.63 -8.35 4.84
C THR A 451 2.90 -9.85 4.89
N LEU A 452 4.17 -10.24 4.66
CA LEU A 452 4.54 -11.66 4.58
C LEU A 452 4.15 -12.39 5.87
N ALA A 453 3.43 -13.51 5.71
CA ALA A 453 3.15 -14.42 6.81
C ALA A 453 4.48 -14.85 7.48
N THR A 454 4.49 -14.89 8.81
CA THR A 454 5.65 -15.26 9.60
C THR A 454 5.40 -16.55 10.35
N LEU A 455 6.44 -17.40 10.45
CA LEU A 455 6.35 -18.70 11.07
C LEU A 455 7.43 -18.86 12.13
N GLN A 456 7.01 -19.08 13.38
CA GLN A 456 7.92 -19.44 14.48
C GLN A 456 7.59 -20.84 14.98
N LEU A 457 8.48 -21.79 14.71
CA LEU A 457 8.30 -23.20 15.05
C LEU A 457 9.44 -23.75 15.90
N THR A 458 9.10 -24.67 16.78
CA THR A 458 10.01 -25.45 17.62
C THR A 458 9.64 -26.93 17.55
N VAL A 459 10.65 -27.79 17.58
CA VAL A 459 10.47 -29.24 17.69
C VAL A 459 11.09 -29.70 19.02
N GLY A 460 10.29 -30.36 19.85
CA GLY A 460 10.75 -30.94 21.11
C GLY A 460 9.94 -32.20 21.43
N GLY A 461 10.60 -33.28 21.85
CA GLY A 461 9.92 -34.50 22.33
C GLY A 461 8.96 -35.12 21.31
N ASN A 462 9.36 -35.17 20.04
CA ASN A 462 8.53 -35.59 18.91
C ASN A 462 7.25 -34.75 18.74
N LYS A 463 7.29 -33.47 19.14
CA LYS A 463 6.18 -32.53 18.99
C LYS A 463 6.64 -31.27 18.25
N LEU A 464 5.89 -30.90 17.22
CA LEU A 464 6.03 -29.64 16.50
C LEU A 464 5.05 -28.62 17.10
N MET A 465 5.57 -27.50 17.57
CA MET A 465 4.78 -26.45 18.20
C MET A 465 5.18 -25.07 17.68
N GLY A 466 4.21 -24.19 17.53
CA GLY A 466 4.43 -22.79 17.23
C GLY A 466 3.20 -22.14 16.63
N GLN A 467 3.39 -20.97 16.02
CA GLN A 467 2.29 -20.17 15.49
C GLN A 467 2.65 -19.68 14.09
N LEU A 468 1.69 -19.82 13.19
CA LEU A 468 1.70 -19.22 11.87
C LEU A 468 0.86 -17.94 11.95
N ASP A 469 1.52 -16.79 11.84
CA ASP A 469 0.86 -15.49 11.93
C ASP A 469 0.97 -14.72 10.62
N ASP A 470 0.00 -13.85 10.38
CA ASP A 470 -0.06 -12.94 9.25
C ASP A 470 -0.33 -11.55 9.83
N PRO A 471 0.53 -10.54 9.61
CA PRO A 471 0.36 -9.23 10.24
C PRO A 471 -0.95 -8.53 9.85
N ASP A 472 -1.50 -8.83 8.67
CA ASP A 472 -2.81 -8.34 8.21
C ASP A 472 -3.98 -9.20 8.71
N LYS A 473 -3.69 -10.22 9.52
CA LYS A 473 -4.66 -11.22 10.02
C LYS A 473 -5.41 -11.91 8.89
N GLY A 474 -4.73 -12.06 7.75
CA GLY A 474 -5.17 -12.84 6.61
C GLY A 474 -5.39 -14.31 6.96
N LYS A 475 -5.96 -15.08 6.02
CA LYS A 475 -6.06 -16.52 6.20
C LYS A 475 -4.76 -17.19 5.78
N VAL A 476 -4.39 -18.25 6.49
CA VAL A 476 -3.16 -19.00 6.30
C VAL A 476 -3.46 -20.50 6.26
N GLN A 477 -2.60 -21.24 5.58
CA GLN A 477 -2.63 -22.70 5.53
C GLN A 477 -1.22 -23.25 5.53
N TYR A 478 -1.04 -24.50 5.96
CA TYR A 478 0.27 -25.14 5.97
C TYR A 478 0.18 -26.62 5.63
N ARG A 479 1.33 -27.20 5.29
CA ARG A 479 1.53 -28.65 5.26
C ARG A 479 2.89 -29.00 5.85
N VAL A 480 3.00 -30.22 6.34
CA VAL A 480 4.18 -30.76 7.00
C VAL A 480 4.65 -31.97 6.23
N ILE A 481 5.95 -31.99 5.94
CA ILE A 481 6.66 -33.03 5.22
C ILE A 481 7.71 -33.60 6.17
N LEU A 482 7.67 -34.91 6.40
CA LEU A 482 8.63 -35.64 7.23
C LEU A 482 9.42 -36.60 6.32
N ASN A 483 10.74 -36.48 6.30
CA ASN A 483 11.64 -37.32 5.51
C ASN A 483 11.21 -37.42 4.03
N ASN A 484 10.92 -36.26 3.42
CA ASN A 484 10.44 -36.12 2.04
C ASN A 484 9.11 -36.82 1.74
N LYS A 485 8.31 -37.13 2.76
CA LYS A 485 6.96 -37.70 2.63
C LYS A 485 5.94 -36.76 3.26
N PRO A 486 4.75 -36.57 2.64
CA PRO A 486 3.64 -35.88 3.29
C PRO A 486 3.35 -36.48 4.66
N TYR A 487 3.35 -35.64 5.69
CA TYR A 487 3.03 -36.02 7.06
C TYR A 487 1.66 -35.49 7.47
N TYR A 488 1.44 -34.19 7.29
CA TYR A 488 0.17 -33.55 7.67
C TYR A 488 -0.16 -32.37 6.77
N PRO A 489 -1.32 -32.33 6.13
CA PRO A 489 -2.24 -33.45 5.86
C PRO A 489 -1.57 -34.66 5.19
N SER A 490 -2.05 -35.87 5.49
CA SER A 490 -1.45 -37.13 5.01
C SER A 490 -1.54 -37.33 3.50
N ASN A 491 -2.42 -36.60 2.82
CA ASN A 491 -2.54 -36.56 1.36
C ASN A 491 -1.55 -35.59 0.69
N GLY A 492 -0.79 -34.79 1.46
CA GLY A 492 0.14 -33.78 0.96
C GLY A 492 -0.48 -32.47 0.47
N SER A 493 -1.79 -32.30 0.61
CA SER A 493 -2.44 -30.99 0.40
C SER A 493 -2.08 -30.03 1.54
N PHE A 494 -2.32 -28.74 1.35
CA PHE A 494 -2.37 -27.81 2.46
C PHE A 494 -3.58 -28.10 3.36
N THR A 495 -3.50 -27.67 4.63
CA THR A 495 -4.67 -27.58 5.51
C THR A 495 -5.74 -26.67 4.91
N PRO A 496 -7.00 -26.74 5.36
CA PRO A 496 -7.97 -25.72 5.01
C PRO A 496 -7.45 -24.32 5.34
N LEU A 497 -7.76 -23.37 4.48
CA LEU A 497 -7.39 -21.98 4.65
C LEU A 497 -8.15 -21.36 5.84
N THR A 498 -7.43 -20.99 6.89
CA THR A 498 -7.99 -20.58 8.20
C THR A 498 -7.43 -19.23 8.66
N PRO A 499 -8.19 -18.39 9.39
CA PRO A 499 -7.71 -17.09 9.85
C PRO A 499 -6.42 -17.18 10.70
N ALA A 500 -5.48 -16.26 10.50
CA ALA A 500 -4.31 -16.09 11.36
C ALA A 500 -4.65 -15.29 12.64
N PRO A 501 -3.93 -15.52 13.76
CA PRO A 501 -2.88 -16.51 13.93
C PRO A 501 -3.42 -17.95 14.03
N LEU A 502 -2.70 -18.90 13.44
CA LEU A 502 -2.99 -20.32 13.47
C LEU A 502 -1.96 -21.06 14.33
N ASP A 503 -2.41 -21.66 15.42
CA ASP A 503 -1.55 -22.48 16.27
C ASP A 503 -1.26 -23.83 15.59
N ILE A 504 0.02 -24.14 15.45
CA ILE A 504 0.51 -25.43 14.97
C ILE A 504 0.92 -26.24 16.18
N ASN A 505 0.21 -27.34 16.41
CA ASN A 505 0.48 -28.27 17.50
C ASN A 505 0.28 -29.69 17.00
N LEU A 506 1.37 -30.31 16.53
CA LEU A 506 1.36 -31.62 15.89
C LEU A 506 2.29 -32.58 16.63
N ASN A 507 1.76 -33.74 16.99
CA ASN A 507 2.58 -34.86 17.45
C ASN A 507 3.17 -35.58 16.23
N ILE A 508 4.47 -35.79 16.23
CA ILE A 508 5.21 -36.55 15.22
C ILE A 508 5.22 -38.02 15.62
N SER A 509 4.67 -38.87 14.77
CA SER A 509 4.53 -40.30 15.03
C SER A 509 5.87 -41.01 15.00
N GLU A 510 6.19 -41.72 16.07
CA GLU A 510 7.43 -42.50 16.18
C GLU A 510 7.53 -43.64 15.15
N ARG A 511 6.41 -44.03 14.55
CA ARG A 511 6.40 -45.03 13.47
C ARG A 511 6.93 -44.48 12.15
N GLU A 512 6.98 -43.17 12.00
CA GLU A 512 7.33 -42.47 10.76
C GLU A 512 8.69 -41.75 10.87
N ILE A 513 9.28 -41.72 12.07
CA ILE A 513 10.66 -41.28 12.29
C ILE A 513 11.67 -42.42 12.07
N LEU A 514 12.84 -42.06 11.58
CA LEU A 514 14.01 -42.91 11.49
C LEU A 514 14.75 -42.87 12.83
N PHE A 515 14.64 -43.95 13.62
CA PHE A 515 15.31 -44.07 14.91
C PHE A 515 16.84 -44.08 14.79
N GLY A 516 17.50 -43.35 15.69
CA GLY A 516 18.96 -43.23 15.73
C GLY A 516 19.56 -42.45 14.54
N GLN A 517 18.72 -41.82 13.72
CA GLN A 517 19.12 -41.04 12.55
C GLN A 517 18.48 -39.66 12.58
N ASN A 518 19.07 -38.71 11.86
CA ASN A 518 18.47 -37.40 11.68
C ASN A 518 17.26 -37.51 10.75
N ASN A 519 16.14 -36.98 11.20
CA ASN A 519 14.91 -36.82 10.47
C ASN A 519 14.83 -35.38 9.96
N SER A 520 14.39 -35.19 8.73
CA SER A 520 14.14 -33.87 8.15
C SER A 520 12.66 -33.54 8.25
N LEU A 521 12.35 -32.36 8.79
CA LEU A 521 10.99 -31.86 8.91
C LEU A 521 10.90 -30.51 8.20
N THR A 522 10.00 -30.43 7.23
CA THR A 522 9.72 -29.20 6.48
C THR A 522 8.26 -28.83 6.68
N VAL A 523 8.02 -27.58 7.05
CA VAL A 523 6.69 -26.98 7.09
C VAL A 523 6.63 -25.96 5.97
N GLU A 524 5.78 -26.22 4.99
CA GLU A 524 5.47 -25.26 3.95
C GLU A 524 4.17 -24.56 4.32
N PHE A 525 4.14 -23.25 4.19
CA PHE A 525 2.97 -22.45 4.53
C PHE A 525 2.66 -21.48 3.41
N GLN A 526 1.38 -21.14 3.30
CA GLN A 526 0.84 -20.30 2.26
C GLN A 526 -0.16 -19.31 2.87
N ASP A 527 -0.07 -18.05 2.46
CA ASP A 527 -1.08 -17.06 2.79
C ASP A 527 -2.35 -17.23 1.92
N GLY A 528 -3.36 -16.40 2.19
CA GLY A 528 -4.63 -16.38 1.45
C GLY A 528 -4.49 -15.91 0.00
N TRP A 529 -3.31 -15.41 -0.37
CA TRP A 529 -3.00 -14.85 -1.68
C TRP A 529 -2.16 -15.79 -2.55
N GLY A 530 -1.68 -16.90 -2.00
CA GLY A 530 -0.88 -17.87 -2.76
C GLY A 530 0.62 -17.81 -2.49
N GLN A 531 1.09 -16.84 -1.72
CA GLN A 531 2.52 -16.70 -1.44
C GLN A 531 2.96 -17.80 -0.49
N GLN A 532 3.94 -18.58 -0.93
CA GLN A 532 4.49 -19.71 -0.20
C GLN A 532 5.87 -19.40 0.36
N ASP A 533 6.12 -19.90 1.56
CA ASP A 533 7.45 -19.99 2.14
C ASP A 533 7.55 -21.28 2.97
N SER A 534 8.76 -21.62 3.42
CA SER A 534 9.03 -22.87 4.11
C SER A 534 9.98 -22.71 5.28
N TRP A 535 9.71 -23.47 6.33
CA TRP A 535 10.61 -23.66 7.46
C TRP A 535 11.11 -25.10 7.47
N THR A 536 12.41 -25.31 7.55
CA THR A 536 13.01 -26.64 7.59
C THR A 536 13.92 -26.80 8.80
N THR A 537 13.83 -27.95 9.45
CA THR A 537 14.74 -28.35 10.53
C THR A 537 15.11 -29.84 10.45
N THR A 538 16.10 -30.24 11.23
CA THR A 538 16.45 -31.64 11.44
C THR A 538 16.43 -31.99 12.92
N PHE A 539 15.95 -33.18 13.27
CA PHE A 539 15.98 -33.69 14.64
C PHE A 539 16.36 -35.19 14.68
N LEU A 540 17.04 -35.61 15.74
CA LEU A 540 17.41 -37.01 15.92
C LEU A 540 16.17 -37.82 16.32
N GLY A 541 15.86 -38.88 15.57
CA GLY A 541 14.76 -39.78 15.90
C GLY A 541 15.06 -40.61 17.16
N THR A 542 14.26 -40.41 18.19
CA THR A 542 14.40 -41.06 19.51
C THR A 542 13.02 -41.29 20.14
N TYR A 543 12.98 -42.07 21.20
CA TYR A 543 11.79 -42.21 22.05
C TYR A 543 11.39 -40.87 22.68
N SER A 544 10.09 -40.60 22.76
CA SER A 544 9.49 -39.49 23.52
C SER A 544 8.95 -39.96 24.88
N GLY A 545 8.96 -39.07 25.88
CA GLY A 545 8.47 -39.36 27.24
C GLY A 545 9.49 -39.14 28.35
N LEU A 546 9.18 -39.58 29.56
CA LEU A 546 10.15 -39.70 30.64
C LEU A 546 10.85 -41.05 30.49
N MET A 547 12.07 -41.02 29.97
CA MET A 547 12.73 -42.22 29.51
C MET A 547 13.73 -42.73 30.54
N PHE A 548 13.62 -44.01 30.88
CA PHE A 548 14.56 -44.69 31.77
C PHE A 548 15.70 -45.31 30.96
N MET A 549 16.94 -45.05 31.35
CA MET A 549 18.15 -45.57 30.70
C MET A 549 19.11 -46.18 31.72
N ASP A 550 19.90 -47.14 31.26
CA ASP A 550 21.05 -47.64 32.01
C ASP A 550 22.26 -46.69 31.94
N GLU A 551 23.35 -47.05 32.62
CA GLU A 551 24.59 -46.26 32.63
C GLU A 551 25.26 -46.11 31.26
N ASN A 552 24.93 -46.99 30.31
CA ASN A 552 25.44 -46.98 28.94
C ASN A 552 24.52 -46.23 27.96
N GLY A 553 23.42 -45.64 28.46
CA GLY A 553 22.44 -44.93 27.65
C GLY A 553 21.45 -45.84 26.90
N GLN A 554 21.36 -47.13 27.25
CA GLN A 554 20.36 -48.03 26.67
C GLN A 554 19.01 -47.87 27.41
N TYR A 555 17.94 -47.73 26.65
CA TYR A 555 16.58 -47.56 27.19
C TYR A 555 16.01 -48.85 27.78
N TYR A 556 15.33 -48.74 28.93
CA TYR A 556 14.59 -49.84 29.57
C TYR A 556 13.19 -50.03 28.97
N SER A 557 12.56 -48.95 28.54
CA SER A 557 11.21 -48.94 27.95
C SER A 557 11.12 -48.02 26.75
N ASP A 558 10.14 -48.28 25.88
CA ASP A 558 9.74 -47.37 24.80
C ASP A 558 8.77 -46.29 25.32
N SER A 559 8.34 -45.42 24.40
CA SER A 559 7.48 -44.26 24.65
C SER A 559 6.04 -44.59 25.07
N PHE A 560 5.61 -45.84 24.89
CA PHE A 560 4.31 -46.34 25.31
C PHE A 560 4.41 -47.20 26.58
N GLY A 561 5.60 -47.28 27.20
CA GLY A 561 5.87 -48.15 28.34
C GLY A 561 6.07 -49.62 27.96
N GLY A 562 6.25 -49.92 26.68
CA GLY A 562 6.66 -51.23 26.20
C GLY A 562 8.08 -51.54 26.70
N LEU A 563 8.29 -52.75 27.19
CA LEU A 563 9.58 -53.16 27.75
C LEU A 563 10.61 -53.42 26.64
N LEU A 564 11.76 -52.74 26.71
CA LEU A 564 12.91 -52.96 25.82
C LEU A 564 13.98 -53.82 26.49
N LYS A 565 14.23 -53.58 27.79
CA LYS A 565 15.27 -54.24 28.59
C LYS A 565 14.83 -54.29 30.05
N HIS A 566 15.13 -55.39 30.75
CA HIS A 566 14.92 -55.47 32.19
C HIS A 566 16.08 -54.83 32.96
N LEU A 567 15.75 -54.15 34.06
CA LEU A 567 16.70 -53.86 35.13
C LEU A 567 16.87 -55.14 35.97
N ASP A 568 17.95 -55.87 35.72
CA ASP A 568 18.14 -57.25 36.20
C ASP A 568 19.12 -57.30 37.37
N PHE A 569 18.74 -57.96 38.47
CA PHE A 569 19.54 -58.12 39.69
C PHE A 569 20.01 -59.57 39.89
N ASP A 570 19.97 -60.40 38.84
CA ASP A 570 20.30 -61.83 38.88
C ASP A 570 19.49 -62.57 39.97
N ILE A 571 20.11 -63.58 40.60
CA ILE A 571 19.51 -64.38 41.66
C ILE A 571 19.61 -63.63 42.98
N VAL A 572 18.47 -63.19 43.50
CA VAL A 572 18.37 -62.59 44.84
C VAL A 572 18.06 -63.67 45.88
N VAL A 573 18.92 -63.80 46.89
CA VAL A 573 18.77 -64.78 47.98
C VAL A 573 18.02 -64.16 49.16
N ALA A 574 17.02 -64.88 49.70
CA ALA A 574 16.23 -64.43 50.84
C ALA A 574 17.11 -64.05 52.05
N GLY A 575 16.83 -62.90 52.66
CA GLY A 575 17.57 -62.35 53.79
C GLY A 575 18.77 -61.48 53.40
N GLN A 576 18.97 -61.23 52.11
CA GLN A 576 20.03 -60.37 51.59
C GLN A 576 19.49 -59.07 50.99
N THR A 577 20.36 -58.07 50.93
CA THR A 577 20.19 -56.85 50.15
C THR A 577 21.20 -56.86 49.01
N THR A 578 20.76 -56.61 47.78
CA THR A 578 21.62 -56.57 46.61
C THR A 578 22.52 -55.33 46.61
N ASP A 579 23.57 -55.36 45.79
CA ASP A 579 24.21 -54.13 45.34
C ASP A 579 23.18 -53.26 44.59
N TYR A 580 23.39 -51.94 44.60
CA TYR A 580 22.51 -51.02 43.90
C TYR A 580 22.94 -50.83 42.45
N GLN A 581 21.98 -50.57 41.58
CA GLN A 581 22.21 -50.22 40.18
C GLN A 581 21.80 -48.78 39.93
N LYS A 582 22.59 -48.08 39.11
CA LYS A 582 22.30 -46.71 38.69
C LYS A 582 21.33 -46.71 37.51
N VAL A 583 20.35 -45.82 37.58
CA VAL A 583 19.34 -45.60 36.55
C VAL A 583 19.28 -44.10 36.24
N ILE A 584 19.09 -43.78 34.97
CA ILE A 584 18.96 -42.40 34.48
C ILE A 584 17.52 -42.20 34.02
N VAL A 585 16.89 -41.10 34.44
CA VAL A 585 15.63 -40.61 33.87
C VAL A 585 15.95 -39.40 33.01
N LYS A 586 15.53 -39.42 31.76
CA LYS A 586 15.69 -38.30 30.82
C LYS A 586 14.34 -37.70 30.45
N ASN A 587 14.25 -36.37 30.51
CA ASN A 587 13.06 -35.67 30.03
C ASN A 587 13.06 -35.57 28.50
N GLN A 588 12.37 -36.47 27.81
CA GLN A 588 12.17 -36.40 26.36
C GLN A 588 10.73 -36.01 25.99
N LEU A 589 9.99 -35.34 26.89
CA LEU A 589 8.63 -34.84 26.63
C LEU A 589 8.59 -33.60 25.73
N GLY A 590 9.75 -32.96 25.48
CA GLY A 590 9.82 -31.77 24.63
C GLY A 590 9.39 -30.46 25.30
N GLN A 591 9.02 -30.53 26.58
CA GLN A 591 8.60 -29.39 27.38
C GLN A 591 9.28 -29.42 28.75
N VAL A 592 9.36 -28.25 29.40
CA VAL A 592 9.85 -28.16 30.78
C VAL A 592 8.81 -28.79 31.69
N VAL A 593 9.27 -29.62 32.63
CA VAL A 593 8.43 -30.25 33.64
C VAL A 593 9.01 -30.00 35.03
N GLN A 594 8.22 -30.25 36.07
CA GLN A 594 8.67 -30.13 37.45
C GLN A 594 8.18 -31.30 38.31
N ASN A 595 8.72 -31.39 39.53
CA ASN A 595 8.27 -32.33 40.56
C ASN A 595 8.26 -33.80 40.10
N LEU A 596 9.39 -34.29 39.56
CA LEU A 596 9.49 -35.70 39.20
C LEU A 596 9.40 -36.59 40.45
N LEU A 597 8.30 -37.33 40.55
CA LEU A 597 8.06 -38.37 41.54
C LEU A 597 8.36 -39.75 40.94
N LEU A 598 9.26 -40.50 41.57
CA LEU A 598 9.55 -41.90 41.28
C LEU A 598 9.00 -42.78 42.40
N GLU A 599 8.17 -43.76 42.04
CA GLU A 599 7.54 -44.68 42.98
C GLU A 599 7.56 -46.13 42.48
N VAL A 600 7.70 -47.08 43.41
CA VAL A 600 7.63 -48.51 43.09
C VAL A 600 6.18 -48.96 43.13
N ALA A 601 5.73 -49.66 42.09
CA ALA A 601 4.43 -50.32 42.07
C ALA A 601 4.44 -51.55 43.02
N LYS A 602 3.90 -51.38 44.23
CA LYS A 602 3.95 -52.39 45.30
C LYS A 602 2.97 -53.56 45.10
N ASP A 603 2.00 -53.43 44.21
CA ASP A 603 0.90 -54.38 43.98
C ASP A 603 1.33 -55.73 43.39
N LYS A 604 2.49 -55.76 42.71
CA LYS A 604 3.02 -56.95 42.05
C LYS A 604 4.24 -57.57 42.74
N LEU A 605 4.66 -57.01 43.88
CA LEU A 605 5.86 -57.48 44.59
C LEU A 605 5.59 -58.78 45.36
N PRO A 606 6.52 -59.76 45.33
CA PRO A 606 6.44 -60.92 46.22
C PRO A 606 6.48 -60.51 47.70
N SER A 607 5.76 -61.25 48.55
CA SER A 607 5.75 -61.00 50.00
C SER A 607 7.16 -61.06 50.59
N GLY A 608 7.54 -60.05 51.37
CA GLY A 608 8.89 -59.99 51.99
C GLY A 608 10.00 -59.51 51.06
N VAL A 609 9.66 -59.00 49.87
CA VAL A 609 10.58 -58.33 48.94
C VAL A 609 10.26 -56.84 48.91
N THR A 610 11.27 -55.99 49.06
CA THR A 610 11.17 -54.53 48.98
C THR A 610 12.15 -54.02 47.93
N ILE A 611 11.67 -53.14 47.06
CA ILE A 611 12.53 -52.38 46.15
C ILE A 611 12.79 -51.03 46.81
N GLU A 612 14.06 -50.68 46.98
CA GLU A 612 14.50 -49.44 47.63
C GLU A 612 15.11 -48.51 46.59
N LEU A 613 14.83 -47.21 46.71
CA LEU A 613 15.35 -46.16 45.84
C LEU A 613 16.32 -45.23 46.60
N SER A 614 17.25 -44.57 45.91
CA SER A 614 18.12 -43.57 46.52
C SER A 614 18.57 -42.47 45.55
N TYR A 615 18.84 -41.27 46.08
CA TYR A 615 19.48 -40.17 45.34
C TYR A 615 21.01 -40.27 45.31
N THR A 616 21.61 -40.92 46.31
CA THR A 616 23.04 -40.78 46.61
C THR A 616 23.77 -42.11 46.52
N ASP A 617 25.05 -42.00 46.23
CA ASP A 617 26.06 -43.01 46.51
C ASP A 617 27.06 -42.38 47.50
N PRO A 618 27.16 -42.84 48.77
CA PRO A 618 26.59 -44.08 49.32
C PRO A 618 25.05 -44.09 49.45
N PHE A 619 24.47 -45.29 49.32
CA PHE A 619 23.03 -45.53 49.20
C PHE A 619 22.27 -45.28 50.51
N ILE A 620 21.29 -44.38 50.46
CA ILE A 620 20.32 -44.10 51.53
C ILE A 620 18.92 -44.47 51.02
N ALA A 621 18.29 -45.48 51.63
CA ALA A 621 17.02 -46.03 51.16
C ALA A 621 15.85 -45.08 51.42
N GLU A 622 15.04 -44.87 50.39
CA GLU A 622 13.80 -44.09 50.40
C GLU A 622 12.65 -44.90 49.78
N ASP A 623 11.43 -44.65 50.25
CA ASP A 623 10.20 -45.26 49.73
C ASP A 623 9.79 -44.69 48.36
N TYR A 624 10.15 -43.44 48.10
CA TYR A 624 9.92 -42.71 46.85
C TYR A 624 10.98 -41.61 46.69
N LEU A 625 11.20 -41.16 45.46
CA LEU A 625 12.08 -40.02 45.18
C LEU A 625 11.27 -38.88 44.55
N LEU A 626 11.38 -37.68 45.09
CA LEU A 626 10.82 -36.43 44.56
C LEU A 626 11.95 -35.45 44.19
N PHE A 627 12.18 -35.27 42.89
CA PHE A 627 13.02 -34.21 42.38
C PHE A 627 12.21 -32.93 42.22
N ASN A 628 12.15 -32.13 43.28
CA ASN A 628 11.48 -30.83 43.29
C ASN A 628 12.36 -29.75 42.64
N LYS A 629 12.43 -29.78 41.30
CA LYS A 629 13.10 -28.76 40.48
C LYS A 629 12.48 -28.71 39.09
N LEU A 630 12.77 -27.62 38.37
CA LEU A 630 12.54 -27.56 36.93
C LEU A 630 13.48 -28.53 36.21
N ILE A 631 12.95 -29.24 35.23
CA ILE A 631 13.65 -30.23 34.41
C ILE A 631 13.44 -29.82 32.95
N ASN A 632 14.49 -29.30 32.32
CA ASN A 632 14.43 -28.85 30.94
C ASN A 632 14.37 -30.05 29.98
N PRO A 633 13.94 -29.84 28.72
CA PRO A 633 14.04 -30.88 27.70
C PRO A 633 15.46 -31.42 27.57
N ASN A 634 15.57 -32.75 27.55
CA ASN A 634 16.78 -33.55 27.51
C ASN A 634 17.64 -33.56 28.78
N ASP A 635 17.22 -32.91 29.88
CA ASP A 635 17.89 -33.04 31.17
C ASP A 635 17.84 -34.50 31.66
N GLU A 636 18.94 -34.95 32.24
CA GLU A 636 19.13 -36.29 32.79
C GLU A 636 19.24 -36.24 34.32
N LEU A 637 18.51 -37.13 34.98
CA LEU A 637 18.47 -37.28 36.44
C LEU A 637 18.89 -38.69 36.82
N VAL A 638 19.82 -38.79 37.75
CA VAL A 638 20.35 -40.07 38.23
C VAL A 638 19.66 -40.47 39.53
N PHE A 639 19.33 -41.75 39.65
CA PHE A 639 18.94 -42.38 40.90
C PHE A 639 19.46 -43.82 40.96
N TYR A 640 19.35 -44.45 42.13
CA TYR A 640 19.84 -45.80 42.37
C TYR A 640 18.70 -46.70 42.87
N VAL A 641 18.74 -47.97 42.48
CA VAL A 641 17.74 -48.99 42.83
C VAL A 641 18.44 -50.21 43.42
N ARG A 642 17.90 -50.79 44.48
CA ARG A 642 18.33 -52.10 44.98
C ARG A 642 17.16 -52.92 45.51
N ILE A 643 17.38 -54.22 45.72
CA ILE A 643 16.38 -55.15 46.23
C ILE A 643 16.79 -55.61 47.63
N ALA A 644 15.89 -55.48 48.60
CA ALA A 644 16.04 -55.99 49.96
C ALA A 644 15.02 -57.11 50.21
N THR A 645 15.46 -58.24 50.76
CA THR A 645 14.60 -59.40 51.00
C THR A 645 14.63 -59.84 52.46
N ALA A 646 13.47 -60.23 52.99
CA ALA A 646 13.37 -60.88 54.29
C ALA A 646 13.82 -62.34 54.20
N ILE A 647 14.39 -62.88 55.28
CA ILE A 647 14.74 -64.31 55.37
C ILE A 647 13.53 -65.24 55.20
N THR A 648 12.32 -64.72 55.40
CA THR A 648 11.03 -65.42 55.25
C THR A 648 10.40 -65.23 53.88
N ALA A 649 11.03 -64.52 52.93
CA ALA A 649 10.49 -64.30 51.60
C ALA A 649 10.35 -65.66 50.85
N PRO A 650 9.17 -65.98 50.28
CA PRO A 650 8.98 -67.22 49.54
C PRO A 650 9.71 -67.16 48.19
N PRO A 651 10.15 -68.31 47.63
CA PRO A 651 10.77 -68.35 46.30
C PRO A 651 9.83 -67.79 45.23
N ALA A 652 10.32 -66.81 44.46
CA ALA A 652 9.61 -66.20 43.35
C ALA A 652 10.44 -66.36 42.06
N PRO A 653 10.18 -67.42 41.24
CA PRO A 653 11.04 -67.76 40.10
C PRO A 653 11.04 -66.73 38.97
N ASN A 654 10.09 -65.78 38.96
CA ASN A 654 10.00 -64.68 37.98
C ASN A 654 9.55 -63.38 38.67
N GLY A 655 10.24 -62.97 39.74
CA GLY A 655 9.93 -61.73 40.42
C GLY A 655 10.07 -60.54 39.47
N GLN A 656 9.01 -59.74 39.34
CA GLN A 656 9.01 -58.51 38.53
C GLN A 656 8.56 -57.34 39.39
N PHE A 657 9.13 -56.17 39.11
CA PHE A 657 8.72 -54.91 39.69
C PHE A 657 8.65 -53.84 38.62
N GLU A 658 7.94 -52.76 38.93
CA GLU A 658 7.75 -51.62 38.03
C GLU A 658 8.05 -50.35 38.84
N ILE A 659 8.84 -49.45 38.26
CA ILE A 659 9.04 -48.10 38.78
C ILE A 659 8.28 -47.15 37.87
N ARG A 660 7.45 -46.30 38.47
CA ARG A 660 6.65 -45.30 37.75
C ARG A 660 7.21 -43.92 37.99
N ALA A 661 7.21 -43.12 36.93
CA ALA A 661 7.53 -41.70 36.98
C ALA A 661 6.26 -40.87 36.80
N LYS A 662 6.14 -39.80 37.57
CA LYS A 662 5.11 -38.76 37.42
C LYS A 662 5.77 -37.39 37.50
N VAL A 663 5.30 -36.45 36.70
CA VAL A 663 5.75 -35.05 36.70
C VAL A 663 4.55 -34.14 36.58
N ASP A 664 4.72 -32.91 37.03
CA ASP A 664 3.77 -31.83 36.82
C ASP A 664 4.17 -31.03 35.57
N PRO A 665 3.22 -30.64 34.72
CA PRO A 665 3.48 -29.64 33.69
C PRO A 665 3.82 -28.28 34.34
N VAL A 666 4.62 -27.48 33.64
CA VAL A 666 5.00 -26.11 34.04
C VAL A 666 4.11 -25.09 33.34
#